data_AF-A0A938PUP1-F1
#
_entry.id   AF-A0A938PUP1-F1
#
_cell.length_a   1.000
_cell.length_b   1.000
_cell.length_c   1.000
_cell.angle_alpha   90.00
_cell.angle_beta   90.00
_cell.angle_gamma   90.00
#
_symmetry.space_group_name_H-M   'P 1'
#
loop_
_entity.id
_entity.type
_entity.pdbx_description
1 polymer ?
#
loop_
_entity_poly.entity_id
_entity_poly.type
_entity_poly.pdbx_seq_one_letter_code
_entity_poly.pdbx_strand_id
1 'polypeptide(L)'
;MHPAKRTATLPLCYVINGFVFIWLILIAFCLASEVSADVNSGKQNRALAPGYRPLNYAAPVPGSYALPDLGLAGDGEVVDSIGQNTRLYTLMERNGKPGKIVLLSFIYTTCSDINGCPLATAVFQKIKNRLLQEPDLAHKLRLITLSFNPEHDTPAKMREYGATLQSQEIDWRFLTTQSEQQLTPILQAYRQSVAKVFDAQGRFTNTFNHSLRVYLIDRQQRIRNIYNTELLHPDMVMADVKTLMLEAEQQAKSRVNSTYQRKNTPINNKVNPSLYSAGDNKQNYESNAYQTQSVALAQRQGKEADLLRTVKQPPLGLPAVPVPQNNPITAEKVALGRKLFYDRRLSFNNTFSCAMCHIPEQGFTSNEMATAVGVEGRTGNRNSPTLYNVAYAQSLFHDGRETALEQQIWGALLEDNEMANPSVGQIIEKIEHSPDYKGLFEQAFQEPIDIKNIGMAIASYERTLNSANSPFDRWRFGSDEDAINDKAKAGFALFTGKAGCSQCHLINDKYALFSDNRFHNTGIGYSALIADKVPPNTQRVQLAPGVFVDAPTALIASVSAEKANDLGRYAITQNPKDRWLYKTPALRNIGLTAPYMHNGSLSTLTDVIEFYNRGGIANENLDPLIKPLRLNKQEINELETFLESLTGDNIGELVSDAFAAPIGDSH
;
A
#
# COMPACT_ATOMS: atom_id res chain seq x y z
N MET A 1 24.91 81.10 45.09
CA MET A 1 26.06 81.32 45.99
C MET A 1 27.26 80.55 45.47
N HIS A 2 28.46 81.12 45.63
CA HIS A 2 29.77 80.64 45.14
C HIS A 2 30.57 80.03 46.34
N PRO A 3 31.80 79.51 46.20
CA PRO A 3 32.37 78.62 45.15
C PRO A 3 33.40 77.57 45.68
N ALA A 4 33.91 76.67 44.82
CA ALA A 4 35.34 76.32 44.67
C ALA A 4 35.50 75.37 43.45
N LYS A 5 36.15 75.72 42.33
CA LYS A 5 37.61 75.94 42.08
C LYS A 5 38.44 74.63 42.17
N ARG A 6 39.31 74.25 41.22
CA ARG A 6 39.69 74.83 39.90
C ARG A 6 40.60 73.86 39.11
N THR A 7 40.49 73.84 37.76
CA THR A 7 41.55 73.75 36.70
C THR A 7 42.84 72.92 36.90
N ALA A 8 43.43 72.23 35.92
CA ALA A 8 43.44 72.37 34.44
C ALA A 8 43.72 70.99 33.75
N THR A 9 43.92 70.77 32.43
CA THR A 9 44.13 71.66 31.26
C THR A 9 43.52 71.04 29.96
N LEU A 10 44.08 71.35 28.78
CA LEU A 10 43.75 70.97 27.38
C LEU A 10 45.09 70.83 26.59
N PRO A 11 45.15 70.60 25.26
CA PRO A 11 44.22 69.98 24.26
C PRO A 11 44.92 68.79 23.50
N LEU A 12 44.35 68.07 22.52
CA LEU A 12 43.94 68.38 21.12
C LEU A 12 42.89 67.33 20.65
N CYS A 13 41.74 67.71 20.08
CA CYS A 13 41.46 68.02 18.64
C CYS A 13 41.56 66.80 17.70
N TYR A 14 40.71 66.52 16.69
CA TYR A 14 39.55 67.19 16.03
C TYR A 14 38.88 66.11 15.08
N VAL A 15 37.63 66.12 14.57
CA VAL A 15 36.35 66.81 14.89
C VAL A 15 35.16 66.20 14.07
N ILE A 16 34.03 65.88 14.74
CA ILE A 16 32.60 65.99 14.32
C ILE A 16 32.00 65.27 13.06
N ASN A 17 30.83 64.64 13.29
CA ASN A 17 29.54 64.52 12.53
C ASN A 17 29.41 65.10 11.09
N GLY A 18 28.43 64.75 10.24
CA GLY A 18 27.17 64.00 10.41
C GLY A 18 26.26 64.14 9.15
N PHE A 19 25.04 63.60 9.22
CA PHE A 19 24.11 63.34 8.10
C PHE A 19 23.46 64.57 7.39
N VAL A 20 22.76 64.24 6.27
CA VAL A 20 21.69 64.99 5.52
C VAL A 20 22.20 65.85 4.35
N PHE A 21 21.66 65.91 3.12
CA PHE A 21 20.80 65.14 2.16
C PHE A 21 20.46 66.16 1.01
N ILE A 22 19.88 65.74 -0.14
CA ILE A 22 19.22 66.60 -1.19
C ILE A 22 20.22 67.38 -2.12
N TRP A 23 20.20 67.35 -3.47
CA TRP A 23 19.25 66.83 -4.50
C TRP A 23 19.88 66.56 -5.91
N LEU A 24 19.20 65.71 -6.72
CA LEU A 24 19.15 65.56 -8.21
C LEU A 24 20.33 65.06 -9.11
N ILE A 25 20.03 63.94 -9.81
CA ILE A 25 20.17 63.68 -11.28
C ILE A 25 21.59 63.61 -11.91
N LEU A 26 22.14 62.38 -12.04
CA LEU A 26 22.32 61.62 -13.31
C LEU A 26 23.26 60.39 -13.16
N ILE A 27 22.92 59.31 -13.87
CA ILE A 27 23.80 58.22 -14.36
C ILE A 27 24.28 57.12 -13.37
N ALA A 28 23.79 55.91 -13.69
CA ALA A 28 24.40 54.57 -13.56
C ALA A 28 24.35 53.78 -12.23
N PHE A 29 24.23 52.46 -12.46
CA PHE A 29 24.25 51.31 -11.55
C PHE A 29 23.04 51.10 -10.61
N CYS A 30 22.26 50.08 -10.98
CA CYS A 30 21.19 49.40 -10.24
C CYS A 30 21.53 49.24 -8.74
N LEU A 31 20.70 49.58 -7.75
CA LEU A 31 19.26 49.30 -7.56
C LEU A 31 18.88 47.82 -7.79
N ALA A 32 18.84 47.03 -6.71
CA ALA A 32 17.57 46.70 -6.05
C ALA A 32 17.76 45.53 -5.06
N SER A 33 17.89 45.86 -3.78
CA SER A 33 17.56 44.92 -2.71
C SER A 33 16.05 45.01 -2.43
N GLU A 34 15.25 44.23 -3.16
CA GLU A 34 13.85 44.01 -2.82
C GLU A 34 13.64 42.60 -2.25
N VAL A 35 12.75 42.52 -1.27
CA VAL A 35 12.42 41.28 -0.56
C VAL A 35 11.61 40.38 -1.49
N SER A 36 12.28 39.43 -2.13
CA SER A 36 11.61 38.25 -2.69
C SER A 36 11.43 37.22 -1.59
N ALA A 37 10.19 36.89 -1.26
CA ALA A 37 9.90 35.69 -0.51
C ALA A 37 10.15 34.48 -1.41
N ASP A 38 11.31 33.83 -1.25
CA ASP A 38 11.62 32.59 -1.96
C ASP A 38 10.66 31.48 -1.50
N VAL A 39 9.55 31.36 -2.23
CA VAL A 39 8.75 30.14 -2.30
C VAL A 39 9.64 29.10 -2.97
N ASN A 40 10.40 28.41 -2.13
CA ASN A 40 11.34 27.37 -2.54
C ASN A 40 10.55 26.14 -3.04
N SER A 41 10.04 26.26 -4.26
CA SER A 41 9.31 25.19 -4.95
C SER A 41 10.26 24.02 -5.16
N GLY A 42 10.10 22.99 -4.32
CA GLY A 42 10.94 21.81 -4.34
C GLY A 42 10.85 21.07 -5.66
N LYS A 43 11.75 21.39 -6.60
CA LYS A 43 12.03 20.55 -7.76
C LYS A 43 12.70 19.28 -7.27
N GLN A 44 11.89 18.31 -6.86
CA GLN A 44 12.35 16.94 -6.64
C GLN A 44 13.04 16.46 -7.92
N ASN A 45 14.27 15.98 -7.76
CA ASN A 45 15.09 15.50 -8.86
C ASN A 45 14.62 14.08 -9.25
N ARG A 46 13.41 13.98 -9.82
CA ARG A 46 12.75 12.71 -10.16
C ARG A 46 13.66 11.87 -11.07
N ALA A 47 13.98 10.66 -10.63
CA ALA A 47 14.75 9.72 -11.45
C ALA A 47 13.97 9.40 -12.74
N LEU A 48 14.68 9.40 -13.89
CA LEU A 48 14.10 8.99 -15.17
C LEU A 48 13.77 7.50 -15.14
N ALA A 49 12.54 7.16 -15.53
CA ALA A 49 12.07 5.78 -15.62
C ALA A 49 12.95 4.90 -16.54
N PRO A 50 12.98 3.56 -16.32
CA PRO A 50 13.87 2.65 -17.05
C PRO A 50 13.78 2.77 -18.57
N GLY A 51 12.58 2.95 -19.13
CA GLY A 51 12.33 3.09 -20.58
C GLY A 51 13.10 4.23 -21.28
N TYR A 52 13.67 5.19 -20.53
CA TYR A 52 14.56 6.20 -21.09
C TYR A 52 15.97 5.68 -21.39
N ARG A 53 16.46 4.71 -20.63
CA ARG A 53 17.86 4.22 -20.65
C ARG A 53 17.95 2.86 -21.37
N PRO A 54 19.13 2.23 -21.48
CA PRO A 54 19.25 0.81 -21.84
C PRO A 54 18.78 -0.10 -20.70
N LEU A 55 18.32 -1.31 -21.05
CA LEU A 55 17.98 -2.34 -20.06
C LEU A 55 19.26 -2.80 -19.34
N ASN A 56 19.23 -2.88 -18.01
CA ASN A 56 20.36 -3.32 -17.18
C ASN A 56 20.40 -4.84 -16.95
N TYR A 57 19.49 -5.58 -17.55
CA TYR A 57 19.43 -7.03 -17.62
C TYR A 57 19.12 -7.49 -19.05
N ALA A 58 19.22 -8.78 -19.34
CA ALA A 58 18.83 -9.34 -20.63
C ALA A 58 17.30 -9.48 -20.71
N ALA A 59 16.68 -8.91 -21.75
CA ALA A 59 15.25 -9.12 -22.02
C ALA A 59 14.95 -10.61 -22.24
N PRO A 60 13.76 -11.11 -21.87
CA PRO A 60 13.40 -12.52 -22.01
C PRO A 60 13.41 -12.94 -23.48
N VAL A 61 13.81 -14.19 -23.74
CA VAL A 61 13.89 -14.73 -25.11
C VAL A 61 12.47 -14.89 -25.66
N PRO A 62 12.12 -14.30 -26.83
CA PRO A 62 10.77 -14.41 -27.37
C PRO A 62 10.32 -15.86 -27.54
N GLY A 63 9.13 -16.19 -27.03
CA GLY A 63 8.58 -17.54 -27.04
C GLY A 63 9.14 -18.51 -26.00
N SER A 64 10.04 -18.09 -25.09
CA SER A 64 10.45 -18.90 -23.92
C SER A 64 9.45 -18.85 -22.76
N TYR A 65 8.35 -18.11 -22.94
CA TYR A 65 7.27 -17.86 -22.00
C TYR A 65 5.98 -17.64 -22.80
N ALA A 66 4.83 -17.74 -22.13
CA ALA A 66 3.53 -17.39 -22.70
C ALA A 66 2.98 -16.17 -21.97
N LEU A 67 2.31 -15.27 -22.69
CA LEU A 67 1.70 -14.09 -22.07
C LEU A 67 0.31 -14.44 -21.51
N PRO A 68 -0.07 -13.92 -20.33
CA PRO A 68 -1.37 -14.18 -19.74
C PRO A 68 -2.50 -13.61 -20.61
N ASP A 69 -3.72 -14.07 -20.34
CA ASP A 69 -4.95 -13.52 -20.91
C ASP A 69 -5.61 -12.64 -19.87
N LEU A 70 -5.56 -11.31 -20.07
CA LEU A 70 -6.03 -10.30 -19.12
C LEU A 70 -7.44 -9.79 -19.45
N GLY A 71 -8.18 -10.50 -20.31
CA GLY A 71 -9.55 -10.15 -20.72
C GLY A 71 -9.63 -9.46 -22.08
N LEU A 72 -10.84 -9.07 -22.47
CA LEU A 72 -11.08 -8.35 -23.72
C LEU A 72 -10.65 -6.88 -23.58
N ALA A 73 -10.04 -6.36 -24.64
CA ALA A 73 -9.78 -4.94 -24.82
C ALA A 73 -11.11 -4.16 -24.89
N GLY A 74 -11.13 -2.91 -24.43
CA GLY A 74 -12.30 -2.04 -24.54
C GLY A 74 -12.56 -1.57 -25.97
N ASP A 75 -13.84 -1.50 -26.35
CA ASP A 75 -14.31 -0.81 -27.55
C ASP A 75 -14.95 0.54 -27.20
N GLY A 76 -15.06 1.42 -28.19
CA GLY A 76 -15.82 2.66 -28.09
C GLY A 76 -15.61 3.55 -29.31
N GLU A 77 -16.44 4.58 -29.42
CA GLU A 77 -16.36 5.56 -30.50
C GLU A 77 -15.17 6.49 -30.29
N VAL A 78 -14.34 6.63 -31.33
CA VAL A 78 -13.14 7.46 -31.34
C VAL A 78 -13.08 8.26 -32.62
N VAL A 79 -12.49 9.45 -32.53
CA VAL A 79 -12.23 10.34 -33.67
C VAL A 79 -10.75 10.29 -33.99
N ASP A 80 -10.41 10.03 -35.25
CA ASP A 80 -9.01 10.03 -35.68
C ASP A 80 -8.47 11.46 -35.88
N SER A 81 -7.15 11.58 -36.10
CA SER A 81 -6.50 12.88 -36.31
C SER A 81 -6.98 13.65 -37.55
N ILE A 82 -7.67 13.01 -38.51
CA ILE A 82 -8.26 13.71 -39.67
C ILE A 82 -9.73 14.11 -39.46
N GLY A 83 -10.34 13.70 -38.34
CA GLY A 83 -11.72 14.04 -37.97
C GLY A 83 -12.76 12.99 -38.36
N GLN A 84 -12.34 11.77 -38.72
CA GLN A 84 -13.26 10.69 -39.03
C GLN A 84 -13.64 9.91 -37.76
N ASN A 85 -14.94 9.67 -37.58
CA ASN A 85 -15.46 8.79 -36.54
C ASN A 85 -15.19 7.33 -36.91
N THR A 86 -14.71 6.56 -35.95
CA THR A 86 -14.50 5.11 -36.05
C THR A 86 -14.67 4.46 -34.67
N ARG A 87 -14.37 3.17 -34.56
CA ARG A 87 -14.38 2.43 -33.28
C ARG A 87 -13.03 1.79 -33.01
N LEU A 88 -12.66 1.63 -31.75
CA LEU A 88 -11.40 1.00 -31.35
C LEU A 88 -11.27 -0.43 -31.89
N TYR A 89 -12.34 -1.22 -31.89
CA TYR A 89 -12.34 -2.57 -32.47
C TYR A 89 -12.11 -2.55 -33.99
N THR A 90 -12.69 -1.60 -34.73
CA THR A 90 -12.39 -1.39 -36.16
C THR A 90 -10.91 -1.06 -36.39
N LEU A 91 -10.24 -0.47 -35.41
CA LEU A 91 -8.80 -0.21 -35.42
C LEU A 91 -7.94 -1.38 -34.91
N MET A 92 -8.53 -2.45 -34.39
CA MET A 92 -7.83 -3.70 -34.02
C MET A 92 -8.05 -4.79 -35.10
N GLU A 93 -9.20 -4.79 -35.75
CA GLU A 93 -9.60 -5.71 -36.80
C GLU A 93 -9.06 -5.37 -38.20
N ARG A 94 -9.24 -6.32 -39.13
CA ARG A 94 -8.99 -6.12 -40.56
C ARG A 94 -9.94 -6.93 -41.43
N ASN A 95 -11.22 -6.53 -41.52
CA ASN A 95 -12.21 -6.99 -42.51
C ASN A 95 -12.13 -8.50 -42.85
N GLY A 96 -12.33 -9.37 -41.86
CA GLY A 96 -12.32 -10.83 -42.05
C GLY A 96 -10.95 -11.50 -42.14
N LYS A 97 -9.85 -10.78 -41.84
CA LYS A 97 -8.50 -11.34 -41.63
C LYS A 97 -8.10 -11.19 -40.16
N PRO A 98 -7.12 -11.97 -39.66
CA PRO A 98 -6.59 -11.77 -38.30
C PRO A 98 -6.17 -10.32 -38.09
N GLY A 99 -6.54 -9.74 -36.96
CA GLY A 99 -6.22 -8.37 -36.59
C GLY A 99 -4.71 -8.12 -36.51
N LYS A 100 -4.34 -6.86 -36.27
CA LYS A 100 -2.95 -6.54 -35.88
C LYS A 100 -2.80 -6.77 -34.37
N ILE A 101 -1.57 -7.04 -33.93
CA ILE A 101 -1.22 -6.79 -32.52
C ILE A 101 -1.29 -5.26 -32.33
N VAL A 102 -1.81 -4.79 -31.21
CA VAL A 102 -1.95 -3.36 -30.92
C VAL A 102 -1.21 -3.01 -29.63
N LEU A 103 -0.43 -1.94 -29.68
CA LEU A 103 0.05 -1.23 -28.49
C LEU A 103 -0.78 0.04 -28.33
N LEU A 104 -1.60 0.08 -27.28
CA LEU A 104 -2.46 1.22 -26.96
C LEU A 104 -1.90 1.99 -25.77
N SER A 105 -1.73 3.31 -25.91
CA SER A 105 -1.40 4.23 -24.82
C SER A 105 -2.48 5.28 -24.68
N PHE A 106 -2.84 5.57 -23.44
CA PHE A 106 -3.66 6.72 -23.07
C PHE A 106 -2.74 7.90 -22.70
N ILE A 107 -2.99 9.08 -23.25
CA ILE A 107 -2.21 10.31 -22.97
C ILE A 107 -3.09 11.56 -22.88
N TYR A 108 -2.48 12.71 -22.59
CA TYR A 108 -2.99 14.01 -23.03
C TYR A 108 -1.83 14.91 -23.48
N THR A 109 -2.04 15.78 -24.48
CA THR A 109 -0.91 16.46 -25.15
C THR A 109 -0.19 17.50 -24.30
N THR A 110 -0.85 18.01 -23.24
CA THR A 110 -0.28 18.99 -22.28
C THR A 110 0.32 18.35 -21.02
N CYS A 111 0.54 17.03 -21.01
CA CYS A 111 1.14 16.34 -19.87
C CYS A 111 2.59 16.78 -19.61
N SER A 112 2.86 17.21 -18.37
CA SER A 112 4.18 17.66 -17.91
C SER A 112 4.94 16.63 -17.06
N ASP A 113 4.32 15.51 -16.67
CA ASP A 113 5.03 14.47 -15.91
C ASP A 113 5.93 13.66 -16.85
N ILE A 114 7.24 13.84 -16.71
CA ILE A 114 8.25 13.20 -17.58
C ILE A 114 8.16 11.66 -17.57
N ASN A 115 7.77 11.04 -16.46
CA ASN A 115 7.62 9.58 -16.37
C ASN A 115 6.21 9.07 -16.74
N GLY A 116 5.34 9.97 -17.21
CA GLY A 116 3.97 9.70 -17.68
C GLY A 116 3.86 9.65 -19.20
N CYS A 117 3.01 10.50 -19.80
CA CYS A 117 2.79 10.52 -21.25
C CYS A 117 4.06 10.69 -22.12
N PRO A 118 5.05 11.54 -21.75
CA PRO A 118 6.32 11.64 -22.48
C PRO A 118 7.12 10.34 -22.51
N LEU A 119 7.05 9.51 -21.46
CA LEU A 119 7.69 8.19 -21.44
C LEU A 119 7.03 7.24 -22.43
N ALA A 120 5.69 7.19 -22.46
CA ALA A 120 4.95 6.39 -23.44
C ALA A 120 5.30 6.77 -24.88
N THR A 121 5.28 8.06 -25.20
CA THR A 121 5.63 8.58 -26.52
C THR A 121 7.08 8.28 -26.88
N ALA A 122 8.03 8.43 -25.95
CA ALA A 122 9.43 8.10 -26.17
C ALA A 122 9.65 6.60 -26.42
N VAL A 123 8.96 5.72 -25.67
CA VAL A 123 9.05 4.26 -25.85
C VAL A 123 8.41 3.84 -27.18
N PHE A 124 7.25 4.40 -27.54
CA PHE A 124 6.62 4.16 -28.85
C PHE A 124 7.49 4.67 -30.01
N GLN A 125 8.20 5.78 -29.86
CA GLN A 125 9.16 6.27 -30.84
C GLN A 125 10.38 5.33 -30.98
N LYS A 126 10.92 4.81 -29.87
CA LYS A 126 11.98 3.79 -29.88
C LYS A 126 11.50 2.49 -30.56
N ILE A 127 10.27 2.06 -30.30
CA ILE A 127 9.64 0.91 -30.96
C ILE A 127 9.48 1.18 -32.47
N LYS A 128 8.91 2.34 -32.87
CA LYS A 128 8.80 2.76 -34.29
C LYS A 128 10.14 2.62 -35.01
N ASN A 129 11.21 3.13 -34.43
CA ASN A 129 12.54 3.12 -35.05
C ASN A 129 13.09 1.68 -35.22
N ARG A 130 12.72 0.74 -34.35
CA ARG A 130 13.04 -0.69 -34.50
C ARG A 130 12.17 -1.37 -35.56
N LEU A 131 10.88 -1.03 -35.64
CA LEU A 131 9.97 -1.58 -36.65
C LEU A 131 10.39 -1.22 -38.09
N LEU A 132 10.99 -0.04 -38.29
CA LEU A 132 11.58 0.34 -39.59
C LEU A 132 12.74 -0.60 -40.02
N GLN A 133 13.34 -1.35 -39.08
CA GLN A 133 14.36 -2.36 -39.34
C GLN A 133 13.78 -3.79 -39.41
N GLU A 134 12.48 -3.97 -39.11
CA GLU A 134 11.77 -5.25 -39.13
C GLU A 134 10.43 -5.14 -39.90
N PRO A 135 10.42 -5.04 -41.24
CA PRO A 135 9.21 -4.77 -42.02
C PRO A 135 8.09 -5.80 -41.83
N ASP A 136 8.44 -7.09 -41.71
CA ASP A 136 7.50 -8.18 -41.42
C ASP A 136 6.77 -7.99 -40.09
N LEU A 137 7.41 -7.35 -39.11
CA LEU A 137 6.84 -7.02 -37.81
C LEU A 137 6.02 -5.73 -37.89
N ALA A 138 6.50 -4.71 -38.61
CA ALA A 138 5.80 -3.44 -38.85
C ALA A 138 4.40 -3.65 -39.48
N HIS A 139 4.27 -4.60 -40.41
CA HIS A 139 2.97 -4.94 -41.00
C HIS A 139 2.02 -5.70 -40.07
N LYS A 140 2.52 -6.30 -38.98
CA LYS A 140 1.76 -7.12 -38.02
C LYS A 140 1.38 -6.36 -36.73
N LEU A 141 2.00 -5.21 -36.46
CA LEU A 141 1.78 -4.35 -35.30
C LEU A 141 1.10 -3.03 -35.69
N ARG A 142 0.36 -2.41 -34.76
CA ARG A 142 -0.19 -1.05 -34.84
C ARG A 142 0.02 -0.35 -33.50
N LEU A 143 0.43 0.92 -33.56
CA LEU A 143 0.55 1.77 -32.38
C LEU A 143 -0.68 2.68 -32.31
N ILE A 144 -1.29 2.82 -31.14
CA ILE A 144 -2.42 3.72 -30.92
C ILE A 144 -2.12 4.61 -29.71
N THR A 145 -2.24 5.91 -29.93
CA THR A 145 -2.15 6.95 -28.91
C THR A 145 -3.50 7.65 -28.84
N LEU A 146 -4.27 7.36 -27.80
CA LEU A 146 -5.60 7.91 -27.57
C LEU A 146 -5.52 8.99 -26.49
N SER A 147 -6.03 10.19 -26.79
CA SER A 147 -6.18 11.22 -25.77
C SER A 147 -7.35 10.94 -24.83
N PHE A 148 -7.15 11.23 -23.55
CA PHE A 148 -8.21 11.31 -22.54
C PHE A 148 -8.64 12.75 -22.18
N ASN A 149 -8.25 13.75 -22.97
CA ASN A 149 -8.64 15.15 -22.78
C ASN A 149 -9.29 15.74 -24.04
N PRO A 150 -10.47 15.25 -24.47
CA PRO A 150 -11.09 15.63 -25.76
C PRO A 150 -11.45 17.12 -25.84
N GLU A 151 -11.59 17.81 -24.71
CA GLU A 151 -11.86 19.26 -24.63
C GLU A 151 -10.69 20.09 -25.22
N HIS A 152 -9.44 19.66 -25.05
CA HIS A 152 -8.25 20.33 -25.59
C HIS A 152 -7.59 19.55 -26.76
N ASP A 153 -7.56 18.23 -26.66
CA ASP A 153 -6.90 17.35 -27.62
C ASP A 153 -7.85 16.97 -28.76
N THR A 154 -8.31 18.00 -29.46
CA THR A 154 -9.12 17.88 -30.68
C THR A 154 -8.38 17.08 -31.77
N PRO A 155 -9.09 16.57 -32.81
CA PRO A 155 -8.45 15.90 -33.95
C PRO A 155 -7.29 16.69 -34.57
N ALA A 156 -7.42 18.02 -34.64
CA ALA A 156 -6.36 18.91 -35.12
C ALA A 156 -5.14 18.91 -34.18
N LYS A 157 -5.35 18.99 -32.85
CA LYS A 157 -4.26 18.96 -31.87
C LYS A 157 -3.55 17.61 -31.82
N MET A 158 -4.29 16.51 -31.93
CA MET A 158 -3.72 15.16 -32.03
C MET A 158 -2.92 14.95 -33.33
N ARG A 159 -3.33 15.60 -34.43
CA ARG A 159 -2.55 15.63 -35.69
C ARG A 159 -1.24 16.39 -35.53
N GLU A 160 -1.27 17.55 -34.87
CA GLU A 160 -0.09 18.37 -34.57
C GLU A 160 0.90 17.60 -33.67
N TYR A 161 0.40 17.01 -32.57
CA TYR A 161 1.21 16.19 -31.66
C TYR A 161 1.85 14.99 -32.37
N GLY A 162 1.10 14.31 -33.25
CA GLY A 162 1.59 13.17 -34.02
C GLY A 162 2.49 13.52 -35.21
N ALA A 163 2.57 14.78 -35.65
CA ALA A 163 3.17 15.16 -36.94
C ALA A 163 4.65 14.76 -37.08
N THR A 164 5.44 14.86 -36.00
CA THR A 164 6.86 14.45 -35.96
C THR A 164 7.06 12.97 -35.64
N LEU A 165 6.00 12.29 -35.21
CA LEU A 165 6.01 10.90 -34.75
C LEU A 165 5.56 9.90 -35.82
N GLN A 166 4.74 10.33 -36.78
CA GLN A 166 4.25 9.48 -37.87
C GLN A 166 5.36 8.98 -38.82
N SER A 167 5.03 7.96 -39.60
CA SER A 167 5.81 7.41 -40.73
C SER A 167 4.82 6.79 -41.72
N GLN A 168 5.15 6.74 -43.01
CA GLN A 168 4.32 6.05 -44.01
C GLN A 168 4.40 4.52 -43.86
N GLU A 169 5.48 4.01 -43.27
CA GLU A 169 5.75 2.58 -43.12
C GLU A 169 5.16 2.00 -41.82
N ILE A 170 5.03 2.82 -40.77
CA ILE A 170 4.58 2.39 -39.44
C ILE A 170 3.18 2.93 -39.14
N ASP A 171 2.27 2.01 -38.86
CA ASP A 171 0.87 2.29 -38.60
C ASP A 171 0.65 2.79 -37.16
N TRP A 172 0.96 4.07 -36.93
CA TRP A 172 0.74 4.77 -35.66
C TRP A 172 -0.46 5.74 -35.78
N ARG A 173 -1.51 5.47 -35.00
CA ARG A 173 -2.75 6.27 -34.95
C ARG A 173 -2.77 7.19 -33.73
N PHE A 174 -3.19 8.43 -33.96
CA PHE A 174 -3.43 9.43 -32.94
C PHE A 174 -4.92 9.74 -32.92
N LEU A 175 -5.56 9.50 -31.78
CA LEU A 175 -7.01 9.46 -31.62
C LEU A 175 -7.46 10.36 -30.47
N THR A 176 -8.72 10.76 -30.51
CA THR A 176 -9.44 11.42 -29.41
C THR A 176 -10.89 10.91 -29.41
N THR A 177 -11.79 11.56 -28.68
CA THR A 177 -13.25 11.30 -28.71
C THR A 177 -13.99 12.62 -28.95
N GLN A 178 -15.29 12.60 -29.24
CA GLN A 178 -16.05 13.86 -29.42
C GLN A 178 -16.34 14.55 -28.07
N SER A 179 -16.35 13.81 -26.97
CA SER A 179 -16.66 14.31 -25.63
C SER A 179 -16.18 13.35 -24.54
N GLU A 180 -16.06 13.83 -23.31
CA GLU A 180 -15.76 13.00 -22.14
C GLU A 180 -16.79 11.88 -21.92
N GLN A 181 -18.03 12.08 -22.35
CA GLN A 181 -19.10 11.08 -22.28
C GLN A 181 -18.83 9.87 -23.21
N GLN A 182 -18.23 10.07 -24.38
CA GLN A 182 -17.79 8.97 -25.27
C GLN A 182 -16.49 8.32 -24.78
N LEU A 183 -15.63 9.09 -24.12
CA LEU A 183 -14.36 8.62 -23.55
C LEU A 183 -14.56 7.73 -22.31
N THR A 184 -15.50 8.07 -21.44
CA THR A 184 -15.67 7.41 -20.13
C THR A 184 -15.84 5.89 -20.23
N PRO A 185 -16.70 5.33 -21.13
CA PRO A 185 -16.82 3.88 -21.30
C PRO A 185 -15.52 3.21 -21.77
N ILE A 186 -14.72 3.90 -22.60
CA ILE A 186 -13.41 3.39 -23.04
C ILE A 186 -12.46 3.33 -21.84
N LEU A 187 -12.34 4.43 -21.08
CA LEU A 187 -11.47 4.46 -19.89
C LEU A 187 -11.88 3.39 -18.87
N GLN A 188 -13.18 3.22 -18.62
CA GLN A 188 -13.72 2.17 -17.74
C GLN A 188 -13.35 0.77 -18.24
N ALA A 189 -13.54 0.47 -19.53
CA ALA A 189 -13.23 -0.84 -20.11
C ALA A 189 -11.74 -1.20 -20.03
N TYR A 190 -10.84 -0.21 -20.13
CA TYR A 190 -9.40 -0.40 -19.90
C TYR A 190 -8.97 -0.22 -18.44
N ARG A 191 -9.90 0.05 -17.51
CA ARG A 191 -9.63 0.36 -16.09
C ARG A 191 -8.66 1.55 -15.91
N GLN A 192 -8.66 2.49 -16.87
CA GLN A 192 -7.76 3.63 -16.95
C GLN A 192 -8.32 4.82 -16.15
N SER A 193 -7.98 4.88 -14.86
CA SER A 193 -8.39 6.01 -14.00
C SER A 193 -7.71 7.31 -14.42
N VAL A 194 -8.52 8.36 -14.60
CA VAL A 194 -8.11 9.72 -14.94
C VAL A 194 -8.92 10.68 -14.07
N ALA A 195 -8.26 11.56 -13.33
CA ALA A 195 -8.90 12.55 -12.47
C ALA A 195 -8.44 13.96 -12.81
N LYS A 196 -9.38 14.89 -13.03
CA LYS A 196 -9.11 16.32 -13.21
C LYS A 196 -8.55 16.90 -11.90
N VAL A 197 -7.44 17.65 -11.99
CA VAL A 197 -6.86 18.37 -10.84
C VAL A 197 -7.48 19.76 -10.76
N PHE A 198 -7.84 20.19 -9.56
CA PHE A 198 -8.46 21.50 -9.31
C PHE A 198 -7.59 22.31 -8.35
N ASP A 199 -7.58 23.63 -8.51
CA ASP A 199 -6.92 24.54 -7.58
C ASP A 199 -7.73 24.73 -6.28
N ALA A 200 -7.17 25.48 -5.32
CA ALA A 200 -7.83 25.79 -4.06
C ALA A 200 -9.11 26.66 -4.20
N GLN A 201 -9.45 27.09 -5.42
CA GLN A 201 -10.68 27.81 -5.76
C GLN A 201 -11.65 26.93 -6.58
N GLY A 202 -11.37 25.64 -6.73
CA GLY A 202 -12.21 24.68 -7.45
C GLY A 202 -12.13 24.82 -8.98
N ARG A 203 -11.13 25.52 -9.53
CA ARG A 203 -10.95 25.68 -10.99
C ARG A 203 -10.03 24.58 -11.52
N PHE A 204 -10.40 24.00 -12.65
CA PHE A 204 -9.60 22.96 -13.31
C PHE A 204 -8.23 23.52 -13.73
N THR A 205 -7.14 22.84 -13.36
CA THR A 205 -5.76 23.31 -13.60
C THR A 205 -5.19 22.88 -14.96
N ASN A 206 -6.02 22.35 -15.86
CA ASN A 206 -5.61 21.75 -17.15
C ASN A 206 -4.60 20.59 -16.99
N THR A 207 -4.57 19.96 -15.82
CA THR A 207 -3.72 18.80 -15.52
C THR A 207 -4.56 17.66 -14.94
N PHE A 208 -4.12 16.43 -15.21
CA PHE A 208 -4.82 15.23 -14.76
C PHE A 208 -3.89 14.36 -13.92
N ASN A 209 -4.41 13.87 -12.79
CA ASN A 209 -3.81 12.74 -12.12
C ASN A 209 -4.24 11.46 -12.84
N HIS A 210 -3.28 10.71 -13.37
CA HIS A 210 -3.50 9.41 -14.01
C HIS A 210 -2.25 8.57 -13.86
N SER A 211 -2.41 7.25 -13.71
CA SER A 211 -1.29 6.31 -13.79
C SER A 211 -0.98 6.03 -15.27
N LEU A 212 0.30 6.07 -15.64
CA LEU A 212 0.72 5.64 -16.98
C LEU A 212 0.44 4.14 -17.15
N ARG A 213 -0.28 3.80 -18.22
CA ARG A 213 -0.44 2.42 -18.68
C ARG A 213 -0.37 2.33 -20.20
N VAL A 214 0.34 1.32 -20.67
CA VAL A 214 0.38 0.90 -22.07
C VAL A 214 -0.13 -0.54 -22.16
N TYR A 215 -1.07 -0.80 -23.03
CA TYR A 215 -1.74 -2.09 -23.18
C TYR A 215 -1.20 -2.81 -24.42
N LEU A 216 -0.72 -4.03 -24.25
CA LEU A 216 -0.44 -4.96 -25.35
C LEU A 216 -1.70 -5.79 -25.61
N ILE A 217 -2.23 -5.71 -26.83
CA ILE A 217 -3.47 -6.35 -27.25
C ILE A 217 -3.18 -7.27 -28.43
N ASP A 218 -3.66 -8.51 -28.40
CA ASP A 218 -3.45 -9.48 -29.48
C ASP A 218 -4.47 -9.37 -30.63
N ARG A 219 -4.33 -10.27 -31.61
CA ARG A 219 -5.16 -10.30 -32.83
C ARG A 219 -6.59 -10.77 -32.59
N GLN A 220 -6.91 -11.19 -31.37
CA GLN A 220 -8.22 -11.61 -30.88
C GLN A 220 -8.82 -10.56 -29.94
N GLN A 221 -8.28 -9.32 -29.96
CA GLN A 221 -8.70 -8.21 -29.10
C GLN A 221 -8.51 -8.51 -27.60
N ARG A 222 -7.61 -9.41 -27.23
CA ARG A 222 -7.36 -9.75 -25.81
C ARG A 222 -6.17 -8.97 -25.29
N ILE A 223 -6.29 -8.39 -24.10
CA ILE A 223 -5.18 -7.73 -23.42
C ILE A 223 -4.23 -8.84 -22.93
N ARG A 224 -2.94 -8.74 -23.26
CA ARG A 224 -1.91 -9.74 -22.96
C ARG A 224 -0.80 -9.23 -22.05
N ASN A 225 -0.61 -7.91 -21.97
CA ASN A 225 0.20 -7.27 -20.94
C ASN A 225 -0.27 -5.81 -20.73
N ILE A 226 0.05 -5.25 -19.55
CA ILE A 226 -0.18 -3.84 -19.20
C ILE A 226 1.11 -3.30 -18.56
N TYR A 227 1.85 -2.45 -19.27
CA TYR A 227 3.09 -1.87 -18.78
C TYR A 227 2.81 -0.59 -17.99
N ASN A 228 3.35 -0.50 -16.78
CA ASN A 228 3.39 0.71 -15.96
C ASN A 228 4.72 1.48 -16.18
N THR A 229 4.93 2.59 -15.46
CA THR A 229 6.15 3.41 -15.55
C THR A 229 7.46 2.63 -15.33
N GLU A 230 7.46 1.58 -14.50
CA GLU A 230 8.66 0.80 -14.18
C GLU A 230 8.97 -0.26 -15.25
N LEU A 231 7.93 -0.90 -15.78
CA LEU A 231 8.03 -2.02 -16.72
C LEU A 231 8.02 -1.58 -18.20
N LEU A 232 7.63 -0.34 -18.51
CA LEU A 232 7.54 0.15 -19.88
C LEU A 232 8.93 0.42 -20.48
N HIS A 233 9.50 -0.62 -21.09
CA HIS A 233 10.81 -0.59 -21.75
C HIS A 233 10.71 -1.14 -23.19
N PRO A 234 11.32 -0.51 -24.21
CA PRO A 234 11.21 -0.94 -25.60
C PRO A 234 11.67 -2.38 -25.85
N ASP A 235 12.70 -2.86 -25.13
CA ASP A 235 13.16 -4.26 -25.23
C ASP A 235 12.14 -5.27 -24.69
N MET A 236 11.52 -4.99 -23.53
CA MET A 236 10.48 -5.85 -22.96
C MET A 236 9.25 -5.90 -23.87
N VAL A 237 8.77 -4.73 -24.32
CA VAL A 237 7.61 -4.63 -25.21
C VAL A 237 7.86 -5.37 -26.53
N MET A 238 9.07 -5.26 -27.10
CA MET A 238 9.40 -5.96 -28.36
C MET A 238 9.58 -7.48 -28.16
N ALA A 239 10.03 -7.93 -26.99
CA ALA A 239 10.06 -9.36 -26.66
C ALA A 239 8.64 -9.93 -26.58
N ASP A 240 7.75 -9.26 -25.86
CA ASP A 240 6.34 -9.66 -25.69
C ASP A 240 5.59 -9.70 -27.03
N VAL A 241 5.74 -8.69 -27.88
CA VAL A 241 5.14 -8.68 -29.24
C VAL A 241 5.63 -9.88 -30.07
N LYS A 242 6.94 -10.20 -30.01
CA LYS A 242 7.51 -11.34 -30.74
C LYS A 242 7.02 -12.68 -30.18
N THR A 243 6.86 -12.79 -28.85
CA THR A 243 6.23 -13.95 -28.18
C THR A 243 4.80 -14.19 -28.70
N LEU A 244 3.94 -13.16 -28.74
CA LEU A 244 2.57 -13.28 -29.28
C LEU A 244 2.53 -13.73 -30.75
N MET A 245 3.53 -13.36 -31.55
CA MET A 245 3.62 -13.83 -32.94
C MET A 245 3.96 -15.32 -33.03
N LEU A 246 4.90 -15.79 -32.21
CA LEU A 246 5.27 -17.20 -32.14
C LEU A 246 4.09 -18.06 -31.64
N GLU A 247 3.36 -17.58 -30.63
CA GLU A 247 2.11 -18.22 -30.17
C GLU A 247 1.09 -18.35 -31.31
N ALA A 248 0.83 -17.25 -32.04
CA ALA A 248 -0.14 -17.25 -33.14
C ALA A 248 0.27 -18.19 -34.29
N GLU A 249 1.57 -18.29 -34.59
CA GLU A 249 2.10 -19.20 -35.61
C GLU A 249 2.05 -20.67 -35.16
N GLN A 250 2.27 -20.95 -33.87
CA GLN A 250 2.06 -22.29 -33.29
C GLN A 250 0.59 -22.69 -33.31
N GLN A 251 -0.33 -21.81 -32.86
CA GLN A 251 -1.77 -22.07 -32.88
C GLN A 251 -2.30 -22.30 -34.31
N ALA A 252 -1.78 -21.56 -35.30
CA ALA A 252 -2.11 -21.78 -36.71
C ALA A 252 -1.68 -23.19 -37.18
N LYS A 253 -0.49 -23.66 -36.79
CA LYS A 253 0.00 -25.02 -37.09
C LYS A 253 -0.84 -26.09 -36.37
N SER A 254 -1.22 -25.87 -35.11
CA SER A 254 -2.05 -26.82 -34.33
C SER A 254 -3.48 -26.97 -34.86
N ARG A 255 -4.07 -25.91 -35.43
CA ARG A 255 -5.42 -25.95 -36.04
C ARG A 255 -5.50 -26.76 -37.33
N VAL A 256 -4.38 -26.99 -38.02
CA VAL A 256 -4.33 -27.88 -39.20
C VAL A 256 -4.40 -29.36 -38.81
N ASN A 257 -4.01 -29.71 -37.57
CA ASN A 257 -3.90 -31.11 -37.10
C ASN A 257 -5.07 -31.59 -36.21
N SER A 258 -6.11 -30.79 -35.98
CA SER A 258 -7.15 -31.08 -34.97
C SER A 258 -8.58 -31.19 -35.52
N THR A 259 -8.82 -32.20 -36.36
CA THR A 259 -10.17 -32.59 -36.84
C THR A 259 -10.75 -33.81 -36.09
N TYR A 260 -10.55 -33.92 -34.76
CA TYR A 260 -11.09 -35.04 -33.98
C TYR A 260 -11.72 -34.62 -32.64
N GLN A 261 -13.01 -34.98 -32.50
CA GLN A 261 -13.84 -35.13 -31.29
C GLN A 261 -13.88 -34.01 -30.23
N ARG A 262 -14.99 -33.26 -30.23
CA ARG A 262 -15.57 -32.70 -28.98
C ARG A 262 -16.43 -33.76 -28.30
N LYS A 263 -16.25 -33.96 -26.99
CA LYS A 263 -17.25 -34.57 -26.10
C LYS A 263 -17.67 -33.56 -25.03
N ASN A 264 -18.97 -33.40 -24.84
CA ASN A 264 -19.53 -32.61 -23.74
C ASN A 264 -19.31 -33.33 -22.40
N THR A 265 -18.98 -32.58 -21.35
CA THR A 265 -19.07 -33.02 -19.94
C THR A 265 -19.74 -31.91 -19.13
N PRO A 266 -20.61 -32.20 -18.14
CA PRO A 266 -21.44 -31.18 -17.50
C PRO A 266 -20.64 -30.24 -16.57
N ILE A 267 -21.12 -29.00 -16.44
CA ILE A 267 -20.63 -28.02 -15.48
C ILE A 267 -21.05 -28.45 -14.07
N ASN A 268 -20.10 -28.48 -13.14
CA ASN A 268 -20.34 -28.77 -11.74
C ASN A 268 -19.72 -27.65 -10.90
N ASN A 269 -20.49 -27.01 -10.02
CA ASN A 269 -20.04 -25.85 -9.25
C ASN A 269 -18.97 -26.24 -8.20
N LYS A 270 -17.70 -26.17 -8.61
CA LYS A 270 -16.56 -26.09 -7.70
C LYS A 270 -15.63 -24.96 -8.15
N VAL A 271 -15.05 -24.28 -7.16
CA VAL A 271 -14.14 -23.13 -7.28
C VAL A 271 -13.23 -23.27 -8.49
N ASN A 272 -13.26 -22.28 -9.38
CA ASN A 272 -12.56 -22.32 -10.66
C ASN A 272 -11.03 -22.30 -10.44
N PRO A 273 -10.28 -23.36 -10.77
CA PRO A 273 -8.84 -23.44 -10.49
C PRO A 273 -7.96 -22.49 -11.31
N SER A 274 -8.54 -21.71 -12.23
CA SER A 274 -7.80 -20.85 -13.16
C SER A 274 -7.44 -19.47 -12.60
N LEU A 275 -7.69 -19.19 -11.32
CA LEU A 275 -7.44 -17.89 -10.68
C LEU A 275 -6.62 -18.04 -9.39
N TYR A 276 -5.38 -18.49 -9.54
CA TYR A 276 -4.33 -18.10 -8.59
C TYR A 276 -3.78 -16.76 -9.05
N SER A 277 -4.12 -15.67 -8.37
CA SER A 277 -3.42 -14.40 -8.55
C SER A 277 -2.00 -14.51 -7.97
N ALA A 278 -1.11 -13.58 -8.33
CA ALA A 278 0.22 -13.51 -7.72
C ALA A 278 0.09 -13.39 -6.18
N GLY A 279 0.67 -14.34 -5.46
CA GLY A 279 0.61 -14.43 -3.99
C GLY A 279 -0.44 -15.41 -3.42
N ASP A 280 -1.43 -15.84 -4.21
CA ASP A 280 -2.53 -16.72 -3.76
C ASP A 280 -2.12 -18.20 -3.69
N ASN A 281 -1.15 -18.60 -4.51
CA ASN A 281 -0.49 -19.90 -4.45
C ASN A 281 0.81 -19.79 -3.63
N LYS A 282 1.00 -20.65 -2.64
CA LYS A 282 2.22 -20.77 -1.82
C LYS A 282 3.07 -22.00 -2.16
N GLN A 283 2.71 -22.76 -3.20
CA GLN A 283 3.48 -23.91 -3.65
C GLN A 283 4.90 -23.50 -4.04
N ASN A 284 5.90 -24.19 -3.48
CA ASN A 284 7.33 -23.89 -3.63
C ASN A 284 7.80 -22.55 -3.02
N TYR A 285 7.02 -21.91 -2.12
CA TYR A 285 7.53 -20.79 -1.31
C TYR A 285 8.50 -21.25 -0.21
N GLU A 286 8.37 -22.49 0.24
CA GLU A 286 9.19 -23.03 1.33
C GLU A 286 10.58 -23.49 0.85
N SER A 287 11.54 -23.45 1.77
CA SER A 287 12.91 -23.94 1.59
C SER A 287 13.47 -24.46 2.92
N ASN A 288 14.66 -25.08 2.90
CA ASN A 288 15.35 -25.49 4.13
C ASN A 288 15.63 -24.32 5.12
N ALA A 289 15.57 -23.07 4.66
CA ALA A 289 15.80 -21.87 5.47
C ALA A 289 14.51 -21.09 5.78
N TYR A 290 13.35 -21.52 5.28
CA TYR A 290 12.09 -20.80 5.43
C TYR A 290 10.87 -21.71 5.27
N GLN A 291 9.98 -21.70 6.26
CA GLN A 291 8.66 -22.33 6.21
C GLN A 291 7.60 -21.25 6.40
N THR A 292 6.48 -21.39 5.70
CA THR A 292 5.41 -20.38 5.72
C THR A 292 4.32 -20.77 6.70
N GLN A 293 3.86 -19.80 7.48
CA GLN A 293 2.65 -19.91 8.30
C GLN A 293 1.39 -19.54 7.49
N SER A 294 1.55 -18.96 6.30
CA SER A 294 0.45 -18.66 5.37
C SER A 294 -0.17 -19.92 4.75
N VAL A 295 -1.51 -20.02 4.73
CA VAL A 295 -2.23 -21.07 4.00
C VAL A 295 -2.71 -20.55 2.65
N ALA A 296 -2.34 -21.23 1.56
CA ALA A 296 -2.76 -20.88 0.21
C ALA A 296 -4.29 -20.92 0.06
N LEU A 297 -4.89 -20.02 -0.74
CA LEU A 297 -6.35 -19.84 -0.77
C LEU A 297 -7.11 -21.13 -1.09
N ALA A 298 -6.61 -21.92 -2.04
CA ALA A 298 -7.21 -23.21 -2.42
C ALA A 298 -7.10 -24.33 -1.37
N GLN A 299 -6.31 -24.13 -0.30
CA GLN A 299 -6.13 -25.05 0.82
C GLN A 299 -6.90 -24.63 2.07
N ARG A 300 -7.36 -23.36 2.14
CA ARG A 300 -8.13 -22.86 3.27
C ARG A 300 -9.46 -23.63 3.38
N GLN A 301 -9.69 -24.19 4.58
CA GLN A 301 -10.95 -24.85 4.93
C GLN A 301 -11.39 -24.29 6.28
N GLY A 302 -12.59 -23.75 6.31
CA GLY A 302 -13.15 -23.08 7.48
C GLY A 302 -14.62 -23.43 7.70
N LYS A 303 -15.11 -23.02 8.85
CA LYS A 303 -16.53 -23.02 9.23
C LYS A 303 -16.82 -21.74 9.99
N GLU A 304 -17.94 -21.10 9.67
CA GLU A 304 -18.41 -19.92 10.36
C GLU A 304 -18.68 -20.22 11.85
N ALA A 305 -18.35 -19.28 12.73
CA ALA A 305 -18.51 -19.39 14.16
C ALA A 305 -19.58 -18.41 14.68
N ASP A 306 -20.18 -18.69 15.85
CA ASP A 306 -21.01 -17.69 16.55
C ASP A 306 -20.09 -16.65 17.21
N LEU A 307 -19.55 -15.74 16.41
CA LEU A 307 -18.67 -14.67 16.89
C LEU A 307 -19.39 -13.70 17.85
N LEU A 308 -20.73 -13.61 17.80
CA LEU A 308 -21.51 -12.84 18.77
C LEU A 308 -21.49 -13.45 20.18
N ARG A 309 -21.19 -14.75 20.31
CA ARG A 309 -20.97 -15.41 21.61
C ARG A 309 -19.87 -14.72 22.40
N THR A 310 -18.74 -14.38 21.77
CA THR A 310 -17.60 -13.73 22.44
C THR A 310 -17.89 -12.29 22.87
N VAL A 311 -18.85 -11.62 22.21
CA VAL A 311 -19.31 -10.28 22.59
C VAL A 311 -20.28 -10.34 23.77
N LYS A 312 -21.25 -11.27 23.72
CA LYS A 312 -22.26 -11.47 24.79
C LYS A 312 -21.64 -12.04 26.06
N GLN A 313 -20.64 -12.91 25.91
CA GLN A 313 -19.91 -13.61 26.96
C GLN A 313 -18.40 -13.55 26.61
N PRO A 314 -17.69 -12.49 27.01
CA PRO A 314 -16.25 -12.37 26.83
C PRO A 314 -15.52 -13.59 27.38
N PRO A 315 -14.55 -14.16 26.65
CA PRO A 315 -13.68 -15.21 27.16
C PRO A 315 -12.97 -14.79 28.46
N LEU A 316 -12.68 -15.76 29.33
CA LEU A 316 -12.05 -15.52 30.63
C LEU A 316 -10.80 -14.66 30.49
N GLY A 317 -10.66 -13.66 31.38
CA GLY A 317 -9.55 -12.71 31.37
C GLY A 317 -9.76 -11.46 30.51
N LEU A 318 -10.90 -11.32 29.81
CA LEU A 318 -11.34 -10.08 29.17
C LEU A 318 -12.50 -9.42 29.94
N PRO A 319 -12.62 -8.08 29.90
CA PRO A 319 -13.79 -7.37 30.41
C PRO A 319 -14.95 -7.42 29.40
N ALA A 320 -16.09 -6.81 29.73
CA ALA A 320 -17.17 -6.60 28.77
C ALA A 320 -16.68 -5.82 27.53
N VAL A 321 -17.04 -6.29 26.33
CA VAL A 321 -16.69 -5.64 25.05
C VAL A 321 -17.28 -4.22 25.01
N PRO A 322 -16.48 -3.17 24.74
CA PRO A 322 -16.99 -1.83 24.51
C PRO A 322 -17.81 -1.75 23.22
N VAL A 323 -19.13 -1.58 23.36
CA VAL A 323 -20.05 -1.41 22.23
C VAL A 323 -20.58 0.03 22.22
N PRO A 324 -20.34 0.83 21.16
CA PRO A 324 -20.83 2.19 21.08
C PRO A 324 -22.34 2.22 20.81
N GLN A 325 -23.07 3.15 21.43
CA GLN A 325 -24.53 3.22 21.34
C GLN A 325 -25.06 3.44 19.92
N ASN A 326 -24.32 4.16 19.08
CA ASN A 326 -24.67 4.44 17.69
C ASN A 326 -24.30 3.30 16.72
N ASN A 327 -23.53 2.30 17.17
CA ASN A 327 -23.23 1.11 16.38
C ASN A 327 -23.36 -0.18 17.24
N PRO A 328 -24.60 -0.58 17.60
CA PRO A 328 -24.83 -1.86 18.24
C PRO A 328 -24.47 -3.00 17.28
N ILE A 329 -23.78 -4.02 17.79
CA ILE A 329 -23.31 -5.18 17.04
C ILE A 329 -24.48 -6.14 16.81
N THR A 330 -24.80 -6.43 15.55
CA THR A 330 -25.83 -7.42 15.14
C THR A 330 -25.22 -8.47 14.22
N ALA A 331 -25.93 -9.59 13.98
CA ALA A 331 -25.44 -10.66 13.12
C ALA A 331 -25.26 -10.17 11.67
N GLU A 332 -26.17 -9.34 11.20
CA GLU A 332 -26.21 -8.76 9.86
C GLU A 332 -25.02 -7.83 9.63
N LYS A 333 -24.71 -6.95 10.59
CA LYS A 333 -23.54 -6.07 10.53
C LYS A 333 -22.22 -6.83 10.59
N VAL A 334 -22.13 -7.86 11.43
CA VAL A 334 -20.93 -8.71 11.54
C VAL A 334 -20.72 -9.48 10.24
N ALA A 335 -21.77 -10.06 9.65
CA ALA A 335 -21.69 -10.75 8.38
C ALA A 335 -21.29 -9.83 7.22
N LEU A 336 -21.86 -8.62 7.14
CA LEU A 336 -21.50 -7.60 6.15
C LEU A 336 -20.07 -7.09 6.35
N GLY A 337 -19.67 -6.80 7.59
CA GLY A 337 -18.32 -6.38 7.95
C GLY A 337 -17.26 -7.42 7.60
N ARG A 338 -17.54 -8.68 7.92
CA ARG A 338 -16.73 -9.84 7.55
C ARG A 338 -16.61 -9.94 6.04
N LYS A 339 -17.72 -9.85 5.29
CA LYS A 339 -17.70 -9.85 3.83
C LYS A 339 -16.79 -8.75 3.25
N LEU A 340 -16.91 -7.52 3.75
CA LEU A 340 -16.08 -6.39 3.33
C LEU A 340 -14.59 -6.63 3.67
N PHE A 341 -14.28 -7.14 4.86
CA PHE A 341 -12.90 -7.34 5.35
C PHE A 341 -12.04 -8.26 4.47
N TYR A 342 -12.65 -9.27 3.83
CA TYR A 342 -11.97 -10.22 2.93
C TYR A 342 -12.14 -9.87 1.43
N ASP A 343 -12.84 -8.78 1.08
CA ASP A 343 -13.14 -8.42 -0.31
C ASP A 343 -11.98 -7.67 -0.99
N ARG A 344 -11.36 -8.28 -2.00
CA ARG A 344 -10.21 -7.72 -2.70
C ARG A 344 -10.59 -6.59 -3.64
N ARG A 345 -11.86 -6.51 -4.06
CA ARG A 345 -12.38 -5.43 -4.93
C ARG A 345 -12.32 -4.07 -4.23
N LEU A 346 -12.21 -4.05 -2.90
CA LEU A 346 -12.12 -2.80 -2.14
C LEU A 346 -10.78 -2.07 -2.32
N SER A 347 -9.67 -2.71 -2.74
CA SER A 347 -8.45 -1.97 -3.09
C SER A 347 -8.52 -1.35 -4.48
N PHE A 348 -7.81 -0.24 -4.74
CA PHE A 348 -7.86 0.52 -6.00
C PHE A 348 -7.81 -0.35 -7.26
N ASN A 349 -6.92 -1.34 -7.27
CA ASN A 349 -6.66 -2.26 -8.38
C ASN A 349 -7.39 -3.61 -8.28
N ASN A 350 -8.27 -3.79 -7.29
CA ASN A 350 -9.03 -5.01 -6.99
C ASN A 350 -8.17 -6.24 -6.60
N THR A 351 -7.04 -6.06 -5.91
CA THR A 351 -6.13 -7.16 -5.55
C THR A 351 -5.83 -7.31 -4.04
N PHE A 352 -6.19 -6.34 -3.20
CA PHE A 352 -5.91 -6.31 -1.76
C PHE A 352 -7.19 -6.22 -0.92
N SER A 353 -7.19 -6.91 0.22
CA SER A 353 -8.21 -6.80 1.28
C SER A 353 -7.52 -6.65 2.64
N CYS A 354 -8.27 -6.28 3.69
CA CYS A 354 -7.74 -6.11 5.05
C CYS A 354 -7.02 -7.38 5.54
N ALA A 355 -7.56 -8.54 5.19
CA ALA A 355 -7.03 -9.87 5.51
C ALA A 355 -5.67 -10.22 4.87
N MET A 356 -5.12 -9.37 4.00
CA MET A 356 -3.77 -9.55 3.43
C MET A 356 -2.67 -8.87 4.25
N CYS A 357 -3.02 -7.89 5.09
CA CYS A 357 -2.13 -7.29 6.09
C CYS A 357 -2.41 -7.81 7.51
N HIS A 358 -3.66 -8.22 7.75
CA HIS A 358 -4.13 -8.83 9.00
C HIS A 358 -4.49 -10.30 8.75
N ILE A 359 -3.46 -11.11 8.47
CA ILE A 359 -3.59 -12.49 8.02
C ILE A 359 -4.07 -13.36 9.21
N PRO A 360 -5.26 -14.00 9.13
CA PRO A 360 -5.86 -14.70 10.27
C PRO A 360 -4.95 -15.75 10.90
N GLU A 361 -4.37 -16.63 10.07
CA GLU A 361 -3.49 -17.73 10.49
C GLU A 361 -2.16 -17.26 11.08
N GLN A 362 -1.77 -16.01 10.80
CA GLN A 362 -0.60 -15.34 11.38
C GLN A 362 -0.95 -14.49 12.63
N GLY A 363 -2.15 -14.69 13.19
CA GLY A 363 -2.62 -13.96 14.36
C GLY A 363 -3.28 -12.61 14.05
N PHE A 364 -3.93 -12.49 12.89
CA PHE A 364 -4.52 -11.24 12.36
C PHE A 364 -3.50 -10.09 12.24
N THR A 365 -2.27 -10.43 11.88
CA THR A 365 -1.14 -9.53 11.55
C THR A 365 -0.40 -10.11 10.32
N SER A 366 0.73 -9.51 9.93
CA SER A 366 1.67 -10.07 8.95
C SER A 366 2.94 -10.43 9.71
N ASN A 367 3.09 -11.70 10.09
CA ASN A 367 4.16 -12.18 10.97
C ASN A 367 5.41 -12.70 10.25
N GLU A 368 5.35 -12.81 8.92
CA GLU A 368 6.46 -13.25 8.07
C GLU A 368 7.33 -12.08 7.56
N MET A 369 6.94 -10.84 7.86
CA MET A 369 7.57 -9.60 7.37
C MET A 369 7.59 -8.52 8.44
N ALA A 370 8.64 -7.68 8.46
CA ALA A 370 8.73 -6.55 9.39
C ALA A 370 7.59 -5.53 9.22
N THR A 371 7.20 -5.29 7.97
CA THR A 371 6.20 -4.31 7.54
C THR A 371 5.41 -4.89 6.38
N ALA A 372 4.08 -4.71 6.37
CA ALA A 372 3.24 -5.24 5.30
C ALA A 372 3.47 -4.53 3.95
N VAL A 373 3.12 -5.23 2.88
CA VAL A 373 3.24 -4.77 1.49
C VAL A 373 1.83 -4.60 0.92
N GLY A 374 1.49 -3.38 0.52
CA GLY A 374 0.22 -3.05 -0.11
C GLY A 374 0.30 -2.96 -1.63
N VAL A 375 -0.60 -2.15 -2.21
CA VAL A 375 -0.78 -2.00 -3.66
C VAL A 375 0.54 -1.72 -4.40
N GLU A 376 0.76 -2.44 -5.50
CA GLU A 376 1.94 -2.31 -6.37
C GLU A 376 3.30 -2.58 -5.69
N GLY A 377 3.33 -3.30 -4.56
CA GLY A 377 4.57 -3.64 -3.85
C GLY A 377 5.07 -2.54 -2.90
N ARG A 378 4.28 -1.47 -2.73
CA ARG A 378 4.59 -0.37 -1.81
C ARG A 378 4.56 -0.92 -0.38
N THR A 379 5.65 -0.73 0.35
CA THR A 379 5.79 -1.27 1.70
C THR A 379 5.43 -0.20 2.73
N GLY A 380 4.63 -0.56 3.73
CA GLY A 380 4.27 0.34 4.82
C GLY A 380 5.47 0.71 5.70
N ASN A 381 5.39 1.84 6.40
CA ASN A 381 6.48 2.28 7.30
C ASN A 381 6.50 1.55 8.65
N ARG A 382 5.44 0.80 8.98
CA ARG A 382 5.20 0.18 10.29
C ARG A 382 4.75 -1.28 10.17
N ASN A 383 4.94 -2.03 11.24
CA ASN A 383 4.40 -3.38 11.42
C ASN A 383 2.87 -3.30 11.59
N SER A 384 2.14 -4.22 10.97
CA SER A 384 0.68 -4.30 11.08
C SER A 384 0.30 -4.88 12.45
N PRO A 385 -0.37 -4.14 13.36
CA PRO A 385 -0.75 -4.69 14.65
C PRO A 385 -1.78 -5.81 14.50
N THR A 386 -1.86 -6.74 15.47
CA THR A 386 -2.95 -7.72 15.52
C THR A 386 -4.31 -7.05 15.72
N LEU A 387 -5.36 -7.61 15.11
CA LEU A 387 -6.75 -7.22 15.36
C LEU A 387 -7.39 -7.99 16.53
N TYR A 388 -6.71 -8.99 17.11
CA TYR A 388 -7.23 -9.67 18.28
C TYR A 388 -7.44 -8.68 19.43
N ASN A 389 -8.63 -8.68 20.00
CA ASN A 389 -9.03 -7.80 21.10
C ASN A 389 -8.96 -6.29 20.75
N VAL A 390 -8.98 -5.91 19.48
CA VAL A 390 -8.92 -4.49 19.07
C VAL A 390 -10.12 -3.67 19.58
N ALA A 391 -11.24 -4.35 19.88
CA ALA A 391 -12.44 -3.79 20.53
C ALA A 391 -12.16 -3.00 21.83
N TYR A 392 -11.08 -3.35 22.55
CA TYR A 392 -10.73 -2.76 23.84
C TYR A 392 -9.69 -1.62 23.74
N ALA A 393 -9.22 -1.29 22.53
CA ALA A 393 -8.26 -0.21 22.31
C ALA A 393 -8.94 1.17 22.48
N GLN A 394 -8.34 2.05 23.28
CA GLN A 394 -8.81 3.44 23.45
C GLN A 394 -8.28 4.38 22.36
N SER A 395 -7.20 3.98 21.69
CA SER A 395 -6.67 4.62 20.49
C SER A 395 -6.05 3.58 19.56
N LEU A 396 -6.04 3.91 18.27
CA LEU A 396 -5.76 3.03 17.15
C LEU A 396 -4.54 3.53 16.36
N PHE A 397 -3.92 2.63 15.61
CA PHE A 397 -2.55 2.76 15.08
C PHE A 397 -1.47 2.89 16.18
N HIS A 398 -0.19 2.80 15.79
CA HIS A 398 0.95 2.91 16.72
C HIS A 398 1.18 4.34 17.25
N ASP A 399 0.72 5.36 16.54
CA ASP A 399 0.79 6.79 16.94
C ASP A 399 -0.44 7.27 17.72
N GLY A 400 -1.53 6.48 17.72
CA GLY A 400 -2.79 6.84 18.36
C GLY A 400 -3.52 7.98 17.66
N ARG A 401 -3.42 8.07 16.32
CA ARG A 401 -4.06 9.13 15.52
C ARG A 401 -5.58 9.01 15.40
N GLU A 402 -6.13 7.84 15.71
CA GLU A 402 -7.55 7.55 15.64
C GLU A 402 -8.06 6.93 16.95
N THR A 403 -9.35 7.07 17.24
CA THR A 403 -10.05 6.64 18.45
C THR A 403 -11.28 5.76 18.17
N ALA A 404 -11.79 5.74 16.93
CA ALA A 404 -12.93 4.90 16.53
C ALA A 404 -12.55 3.92 15.40
N LEU A 405 -12.90 2.64 15.58
CA LEU A 405 -12.73 1.60 14.55
C LEU A 405 -13.49 1.96 13.26
N GLU A 406 -14.68 2.56 13.43
CA GLU A 406 -15.53 3.10 12.35
C GLU A 406 -14.81 4.08 11.40
N GLN A 407 -13.75 4.75 11.89
CA GLN A 407 -12.97 5.73 11.12
C GLN A 407 -11.58 5.22 10.72
N GLN A 408 -10.98 4.36 11.55
CA GLN A 408 -9.65 3.78 11.33
C GLN A 408 -9.52 3.13 9.95
N ILE A 409 -10.57 2.43 9.51
CA ILE A 409 -10.64 1.73 8.22
C ILE A 409 -10.39 2.64 7.01
N TRP A 410 -10.72 3.94 7.09
CA TRP A 410 -10.45 4.89 6.00
C TRP A 410 -8.98 5.19 5.82
N GLY A 411 -8.16 5.03 6.86
CA GLY A 411 -6.70 5.06 6.73
C GLY A 411 -6.24 4.00 5.74
N ALA A 412 -6.50 2.73 6.04
CA ALA A 412 -6.07 1.62 5.18
C ALA A 412 -6.67 1.66 3.76
N LEU A 413 -7.95 2.04 3.65
CA LEU A 413 -8.66 2.09 2.38
C LEU A 413 -8.14 3.18 1.42
N LEU A 414 -7.64 4.30 1.95
CA LEU A 414 -7.20 5.47 1.17
C LEU A 414 -5.68 5.64 1.11
N GLU A 415 -4.91 5.09 2.05
CA GLU A 415 -3.44 5.23 2.09
C GLU A 415 -2.79 4.64 0.83
N ASP A 416 -1.88 5.39 0.22
CA ASP A 416 -1.30 5.10 -1.08
C ASP A 416 -0.35 3.87 -1.09
N ASN A 417 0.14 3.46 0.07
CA ASN A 417 0.96 2.27 0.29
C ASN A 417 0.18 1.09 0.91
N GLU A 418 -1.11 1.24 1.18
CA GLU A 418 -2.00 0.16 1.63
C GLU A 418 -2.98 -0.24 0.50
N MET A 419 -4.24 0.21 0.55
CA MET A 419 -5.26 -0.14 -0.47
C MET A 419 -5.47 0.92 -1.56
N ALA A 420 -4.89 2.12 -1.39
CA ALA A 420 -4.66 3.15 -2.38
C ALA A 420 -5.89 3.71 -3.15
N ASN A 421 -7.11 3.64 -2.60
CA ASN A 421 -8.26 4.24 -3.30
C ASN A 421 -8.18 5.78 -3.24
N PRO A 422 -8.38 6.49 -4.36
CA PRO A 422 -8.30 7.95 -4.40
C PRO A 422 -9.47 8.68 -3.72
N SER A 423 -10.55 7.97 -3.38
CA SER A 423 -11.67 8.54 -2.61
C SER A 423 -12.58 7.47 -2.00
N VAL A 424 -13.34 7.88 -0.98
CA VAL A 424 -14.47 7.10 -0.42
C VAL A 424 -15.54 6.81 -1.48
N GLY A 425 -15.80 7.76 -2.39
CA GLY A 425 -16.82 7.63 -3.43
C GLY A 425 -16.57 6.43 -4.36
N GLN A 426 -15.31 6.19 -4.76
CA GLN A 426 -14.96 5.02 -5.57
C GLN A 426 -15.22 3.70 -4.83
N ILE A 427 -15.05 3.67 -3.49
CA ILE A 427 -15.29 2.48 -2.68
C ILE A 427 -16.80 2.20 -2.60
N ILE A 428 -17.62 3.23 -2.40
CA ILE A 428 -19.09 3.12 -2.45
C ILE A 428 -19.53 2.62 -3.83
N GLU A 429 -19.07 3.26 -4.91
CA GLU A 429 -19.42 2.89 -6.30
C GLU A 429 -19.09 1.41 -6.60
N LYS A 430 -17.93 0.91 -6.16
CA LYS A 430 -17.53 -0.50 -6.32
C LYS A 430 -18.49 -1.46 -5.62
N ILE A 431 -18.95 -1.12 -4.42
CA ILE A 431 -19.85 -1.96 -3.63
C ILE A 431 -21.27 -1.90 -4.22
N GLU A 432 -21.76 -0.71 -4.62
CA GLU A 432 -23.05 -0.53 -5.29
C GLU A 432 -23.16 -1.33 -6.61
N HIS A 433 -22.10 -1.34 -7.41
CA HIS A 433 -22.05 -2.07 -8.68
C HIS A 433 -21.76 -3.57 -8.53
N SER A 434 -21.50 -4.06 -7.30
CA SER A 434 -21.25 -5.47 -7.02
C SER A 434 -22.57 -6.18 -6.66
N PRO A 435 -23.13 -7.05 -7.53
CA PRO A 435 -24.49 -7.60 -7.35
C PRO A 435 -24.69 -8.39 -6.06
N ASP A 436 -23.60 -8.92 -5.50
CA ASP A 436 -23.55 -9.71 -4.27
C ASP A 436 -23.59 -8.87 -2.98
N TYR A 437 -23.66 -7.54 -3.06
CA TYR A 437 -23.96 -6.64 -1.92
C TYR A 437 -25.39 -6.12 -1.89
N LYS A 438 -26.19 -6.36 -2.94
CA LYS A 438 -27.54 -5.80 -3.07
C LYS A 438 -28.44 -6.21 -1.91
N GLY A 439 -28.94 -5.22 -1.15
CA GLY A 439 -29.84 -5.43 -0.01
C GLY A 439 -29.13 -5.69 1.33
N LEU A 440 -27.81 -5.89 1.35
CA LEU A 440 -27.09 -6.22 2.60
C LEU A 440 -26.98 -5.02 3.55
N PHE A 441 -26.83 -3.81 3.01
CA PHE A 441 -26.80 -2.57 3.82
C PHE A 441 -28.17 -2.27 4.40
N GLU A 442 -29.23 -2.39 3.59
CA GLU A 442 -30.61 -2.22 4.03
C GLU A 442 -30.99 -3.27 5.09
N GLN A 443 -30.50 -4.51 4.97
CA GLN A 443 -30.68 -5.55 5.98
C GLN A 443 -29.94 -5.23 7.30
N ALA A 444 -28.72 -4.70 7.24
CA ALA A 444 -27.87 -4.46 8.41
C ALA A 444 -28.13 -3.11 9.12
N PHE A 445 -28.64 -2.10 8.40
CA PHE A 445 -28.77 -0.73 8.88
C PHE A 445 -30.16 -0.09 8.66
N GLN A 446 -31.05 -0.72 7.87
CA GLN A 446 -32.31 -0.10 7.39
C GLN A 446 -32.09 1.18 6.55
N GLU A 447 -30.87 1.35 6.06
CA GLU A 447 -30.39 2.49 5.27
C GLU A 447 -29.57 1.95 4.09
N PRO A 448 -29.43 2.71 2.99
CA PRO A 448 -28.53 2.34 1.91
C PRO A 448 -27.06 2.37 2.35
N ILE A 449 -26.18 1.96 1.44
CA ILE A 449 -24.74 2.12 1.59
C ILE A 449 -24.34 3.60 1.70
N ASP A 450 -23.51 3.90 2.70
CA ASP A 450 -22.84 5.19 2.85
C ASP A 450 -21.49 4.99 3.59
N ILE A 451 -20.74 6.08 3.75
CA ILE A 451 -19.47 6.10 4.49
C ILE A 451 -19.63 5.60 5.95
N LYS A 452 -20.74 5.91 6.62
CA LYS A 452 -20.98 5.55 8.01
C LYS A 452 -21.19 4.04 8.13
N ASN A 453 -22.05 3.47 7.28
CA ASN A 453 -22.47 2.08 7.32
C ASN A 453 -21.35 1.12 6.88
N ILE A 454 -20.48 1.51 5.95
CA ILE A 454 -19.26 0.73 5.62
C ILE A 454 -18.34 0.62 6.85
N GLY A 455 -18.01 1.75 7.47
CA GLY A 455 -17.14 1.78 8.66
C GLY A 455 -17.76 1.05 9.83
N MET A 456 -19.07 1.23 10.07
CA MET A 456 -19.81 0.53 11.12
C MET A 456 -19.90 -0.97 10.91
N ALA A 457 -19.98 -1.46 9.66
CA ALA A 457 -20.01 -2.88 9.37
C ALA A 457 -18.66 -3.53 9.70
N ILE A 458 -17.57 -3.03 9.12
CA ILE A 458 -16.22 -3.58 9.35
C ILE A 458 -15.88 -3.52 10.86
N ALA A 459 -16.10 -2.37 11.50
CA ALA A 459 -15.90 -2.21 12.94
C ALA A 459 -16.83 -3.07 13.81
N SER A 460 -17.96 -3.57 13.29
CA SER A 460 -18.78 -4.58 13.99
C SER A 460 -18.10 -5.95 13.96
N TYR A 461 -17.55 -6.36 12.81
CA TYR A 461 -16.81 -7.62 12.68
C TYR A 461 -15.53 -7.62 13.53
N GLU A 462 -14.72 -6.57 13.46
CA GLU A 462 -13.48 -6.44 14.25
C GLU A 462 -13.73 -6.53 15.75
N ARG A 463 -14.86 -5.99 16.24
CA ARG A 463 -15.25 -6.09 17.65
C ARG A 463 -15.63 -7.50 18.11
N THR A 464 -15.74 -8.46 17.19
CA THR A 464 -15.98 -9.88 17.53
C THR A 464 -14.71 -10.73 17.61
N LEU A 465 -13.55 -10.20 17.17
CA LEU A 465 -12.25 -10.87 17.16
C LEU A 465 -11.60 -10.94 18.57
N ASN A 466 -12.37 -11.40 19.56
CA ASN A 466 -11.98 -11.45 20.96
C ASN A 466 -11.34 -12.81 21.28
N SER A 467 -10.12 -12.78 21.83
CA SER A 467 -9.34 -13.98 22.14
C SER A 467 -8.63 -13.87 23.48
N ALA A 468 -8.98 -14.79 24.37
CA ALA A 468 -8.42 -14.98 25.70
C ALA A 468 -8.75 -16.40 26.19
N ASN A 469 -9.11 -16.61 27.46
CA ASN A 469 -9.16 -17.93 28.10
C ASN A 469 -7.83 -18.70 27.95
N SER A 470 -6.73 -17.94 27.87
CA SER A 470 -5.36 -18.47 27.76
C SER A 470 -4.99 -19.31 28.98
N PRO A 471 -3.91 -20.11 28.91
CA PRO A 471 -3.31 -20.75 30.09
C PRO A 471 -3.16 -19.79 31.28
N PHE A 472 -2.66 -18.57 31.06
CA PHE A 472 -2.58 -17.55 32.10
C PHE A 472 -3.94 -17.14 32.66
N ASP A 473 -4.97 -16.97 31.82
CA ASP A 473 -6.30 -16.54 32.27
C ASP A 473 -6.97 -17.58 33.16
N ARG A 474 -6.85 -18.87 32.80
CA ARG A 474 -7.37 -19.99 33.60
C ARG A 474 -6.67 -20.09 34.95
N TRP A 475 -5.35 -19.90 34.97
CA TRP A 475 -4.59 -19.81 36.23
C TRP A 475 -5.02 -18.59 37.07
N ARG A 476 -4.91 -17.39 36.51
CA ARG A 476 -5.00 -16.13 37.27
C ARG A 476 -6.43 -15.74 37.65
N PHE A 477 -7.41 -16.09 36.82
CA PHE A 477 -8.82 -15.69 36.97
C PHE A 477 -9.80 -16.87 37.03
N GLY A 478 -9.39 -18.08 36.63
CA GLY A 478 -10.23 -19.29 36.58
C GLY A 478 -9.99 -20.31 37.71
N SER A 479 -9.01 -20.08 38.59
CA SER A 479 -8.61 -20.98 39.69
C SER A 479 -8.05 -22.35 39.24
N ASP A 480 -7.55 -22.45 38.00
CA ASP A 480 -6.87 -23.64 37.48
C ASP A 480 -5.36 -23.55 37.78
N GLU A 481 -4.94 -24.04 38.94
CA GLU A 481 -3.54 -23.94 39.39
C GLU A 481 -2.54 -24.65 38.46
N ASP A 482 -2.97 -25.65 37.70
CA ASP A 482 -2.11 -26.43 36.79
C ASP A 482 -2.12 -25.89 35.35
N ALA A 483 -2.90 -24.85 35.04
CA ALA A 483 -2.98 -24.27 33.70
C ALA A 483 -1.63 -23.72 33.18
N ILE A 484 -0.73 -23.29 34.08
CA ILE A 484 0.63 -22.86 33.74
C ILE A 484 1.67 -23.51 34.67
N ASN A 485 2.86 -23.77 34.13
CA ASN A 485 3.97 -24.37 34.89
C ASN A 485 4.71 -23.34 35.78
N ASP A 486 5.59 -23.84 36.66
CA ASP A 486 6.36 -23.01 37.60
C ASP A 486 7.23 -21.94 36.93
N LYS A 487 7.74 -22.19 35.71
CA LYS A 487 8.52 -21.18 34.96
C LYS A 487 7.64 -19.99 34.54
N ALA A 488 6.42 -20.25 34.08
CA ALA A 488 5.47 -19.20 33.76
C ALA A 488 5.00 -18.45 35.03
N LYS A 489 4.85 -19.14 36.16
CA LYS A 489 4.58 -18.50 37.47
C LYS A 489 5.74 -17.60 37.92
N ALA A 490 6.99 -18.04 37.75
CA ALA A 490 8.19 -17.23 37.98
C ALA A 490 8.28 -16.03 37.01
N GLY A 491 8.01 -16.24 35.72
CA GLY A 491 7.95 -15.20 34.70
C GLY A 491 6.91 -14.13 35.00
N PHE A 492 5.73 -14.52 35.48
CA PHE A 492 4.71 -13.59 35.96
C PHE A 492 5.22 -12.76 37.17
N ALA A 493 5.87 -13.39 38.14
CA ALA A 493 6.44 -12.69 39.29
C ALA A 493 7.56 -11.70 38.89
N LEU A 494 8.34 -12.02 37.86
CA LEU A 494 9.30 -11.10 37.24
C LEU A 494 8.58 -9.93 36.54
N PHE A 495 7.56 -10.23 35.73
CA PHE A 495 6.76 -9.24 34.97
C PHE A 495 6.11 -8.18 35.87
N THR A 496 5.52 -8.60 37.00
CA THR A 496 4.92 -7.68 37.98
C THR A 496 5.90 -7.11 39.00
N GLY A 497 7.08 -7.73 39.14
CA GLY A 497 8.10 -7.40 40.13
C GLY A 497 9.35 -6.81 39.50
N LYS A 498 10.43 -7.59 39.45
CA LYS A 498 11.79 -7.14 39.07
C LYS A 498 11.85 -6.47 37.69
N ALA A 499 11.16 -7.01 36.69
CA ALA A 499 11.17 -6.49 35.34
C ALA A 499 10.25 -5.26 35.18
N GLY A 500 9.26 -5.09 36.07
CA GLY A 500 8.40 -3.91 36.12
C GLY A 500 7.48 -3.69 34.91
N CYS A 501 7.34 -4.69 34.02
CA CYS A 501 6.58 -4.60 32.78
C CYS A 501 5.11 -4.19 33.02
N SER A 502 4.53 -4.61 34.14
CA SER A 502 3.14 -4.27 34.52
C SER A 502 2.90 -2.78 34.83
N GLN A 503 3.92 -1.91 34.76
CA GLN A 503 3.75 -0.45 34.92
C GLN A 503 3.10 0.19 33.68
N CYS A 504 3.33 -0.36 32.49
CA CYS A 504 2.62 0.00 31.25
C CYS A 504 1.65 -1.11 30.81
N HIS A 505 2.02 -2.38 31.00
CA HIS A 505 1.21 -3.52 30.57
C HIS A 505 0.26 -3.99 31.69
N LEU A 506 -0.78 -3.20 31.95
CA LEU A 506 -1.65 -3.33 33.13
C LEU A 506 -2.43 -4.65 33.23
N ILE A 507 -2.56 -5.12 34.47
CA ILE A 507 -3.35 -6.29 34.88
C ILE A 507 -4.33 -5.83 35.96
N ASN A 508 -5.60 -6.22 35.86
CA ASN A 508 -6.64 -5.92 36.86
C ASN A 508 -7.03 -7.19 37.62
N ASP A 509 -7.79 -7.06 38.70
CA ASP A 509 -8.16 -8.19 39.57
C ASP A 509 -8.99 -9.29 38.88
N LYS A 510 -9.69 -8.95 37.79
CA LYS A 510 -10.64 -9.83 37.09
C LYS A 510 -10.29 -10.08 35.62
N TYR A 511 -9.37 -9.31 35.05
CA TYR A 511 -9.04 -9.34 33.63
C TYR A 511 -7.68 -8.70 33.38
N ALA A 512 -7.05 -9.04 32.26
CA ALA A 512 -5.82 -8.40 31.79
C ALA A 512 -5.99 -7.99 30.32
N LEU A 513 -5.67 -6.73 30.01
CA LEU A 513 -5.49 -6.27 28.61
C LEU A 513 -4.01 -6.04 28.28
N PHE A 514 -3.14 -6.03 29.29
CA PHE A 514 -1.70 -5.83 29.15
C PHE A 514 -1.35 -4.56 28.37
N SER A 515 -2.10 -3.48 28.56
CA SER A 515 -1.83 -2.15 28.01
C SER A 515 -2.54 -1.09 28.85
N ASP A 516 -1.87 0.03 29.08
CA ASP A 516 -2.42 1.26 29.65
C ASP A 516 -3.00 2.22 28.59
N ASN A 517 -2.91 1.85 27.31
CA ASN A 517 -3.25 2.68 26.14
C ASN A 517 -2.52 4.05 26.09
N ARG A 518 -1.40 4.21 26.82
CA ARG A 518 -0.57 5.42 26.79
C ARG A 518 0.53 5.30 25.74
N PHE A 519 1.37 6.32 25.66
CA PHE A 519 2.42 6.44 24.66
C PHE A 519 3.76 6.60 25.33
N HIS A 520 4.73 5.76 24.95
CA HIS A 520 6.06 5.71 25.54
C HIS A 520 7.13 5.69 24.45
N ASN A 521 8.31 6.23 24.76
CA ASN A 521 9.48 6.17 23.91
C ASN A 521 10.48 5.20 24.51
N THR A 522 10.72 4.10 23.81
CA THR A 522 11.69 3.06 24.18
C THR A 522 13.05 3.28 23.52
N GLY A 523 13.13 4.23 22.58
CA GLY A 523 14.30 4.52 21.76
C GLY A 523 14.34 3.81 20.39
N ILE A 524 13.45 2.85 20.09
CA ILE A 524 13.42 2.21 18.75
C ILE A 524 13.15 3.22 17.63
N GLY A 525 12.24 4.18 17.82
CA GLY A 525 11.97 5.21 16.80
C GLY A 525 13.17 6.14 16.58
N TYR A 526 13.93 6.39 17.65
CA TYR A 526 15.16 7.18 17.58
C TYR A 526 16.32 6.42 16.93
N SER A 527 16.37 5.09 17.04
CA SER A 527 17.49 4.28 16.54
C SER A 527 17.72 4.44 15.04
N ALA A 528 16.67 4.68 14.25
CA ALA A 528 16.76 4.94 12.82
C ALA A 528 17.50 6.24 12.47
N LEU A 529 17.51 7.24 13.37
CA LEU A 529 18.21 8.52 13.19
C LEU A 529 19.71 8.46 13.50
N ILE A 530 20.11 7.53 14.36
CA ILE A 530 21.49 7.34 14.84
C ILE A 530 22.18 6.10 14.27
N ALA A 531 21.45 5.18 13.65
CA ALA A 531 22.03 4.15 12.79
C ALA A 531 22.90 4.84 11.72
N ASP A 532 24.12 4.34 11.51
CA ASP A 532 25.17 5.07 10.82
C ASP A 532 24.70 5.67 9.48
N LYS A 533 24.81 7.00 9.37
CA LYS A 533 24.54 7.74 8.12
C LYS A 533 25.52 7.41 6.99
N VAL A 534 26.47 6.52 7.25
CA VAL A 534 27.21 5.75 6.24
C VAL A 534 26.59 4.35 6.20
N PRO A 535 25.48 4.15 5.47
CA PRO A 535 24.96 2.81 5.26
C PRO A 535 26.03 1.92 4.61
N PRO A 536 26.13 0.62 4.98
CA PRO A 536 27.17 -0.27 4.47
C PRO A 536 27.10 -0.39 2.94
N ASN A 537 28.21 -0.74 2.28
CA ASN A 537 28.27 -0.83 0.81
C ASN A 537 27.18 -1.77 0.24
N THR A 538 26.84 -2.82 0.97
CA THR A 538 25.70 -3.71 0.75
C THR A 538 24.81 -3.75 1.99
N GLN A 539 23.49 -3.78 1.79
CA GLN A 539 22.53 -4.11 2.85
C GLN A 539 21.86 -5.45 2.51
N ARG A 540 21.60 -6.24 3.55
CA ARG A 540 20.83 -7.47 3.46
C ARG A 540 19.34 -7.14 3.38
N VAL A 541 18.76 -7.26 2.20
CA VAL A 541 17.34 -6.98 1.92
C VAL A 541 16.57 -8.29 1.86
N GLN A 542 15.42 -8.32 2.53
CA GLN A 542 14.46 -9.41 2.41
C GLN A 542 13.58 -9.17 1.16
N LEU A 543 13.71 -10.00 0.13
CA LEU A 543 12.91 -9.89 -1.10
C LEU A 543 11.56 -10.61 -0.99
N ALA A 544 11.51 -11.65 -0.16
CA ALA A 544 10.33 -12.42 0.18
C ALA A 544 10.53 -13.00 1.59
N PRO A 545 9.47 -13.46 2.28
CA PRO A 545 9.60 -14.24 3.51
C PRO A 545 10.77 -15.25 3.49
N GLY A 546 11.72 -15.09 4.42
CA GLY A 546 12.96 -15.89 4.50
C GLY A 546 14.01 -15.74 3.38
N VAL A 547 13.70 -15.07 2.27
CA VAL A 547 14.62 -14.88 1.14
C VAL A 547 15.36 -13.55 1.26
N PHE A 548 16.67 -13.62 1.51
CA PHE A 548 17.53 -12.45 1.64
C PHE A 548 18.55 -12.36 0.50
N VAL A 549 18.81 -11.14 0.03
CA VAL A 549 19.92 -10.82 -0.87
C VAL A 549 20.75 -9.67 -0.28
N ASP A 550 22.06 -9.73 -0.43
CA ASP A 550 22.93 -8.59 -0.15
C ASP A 550 22.96 -7.69 -1.39
N ALA A 551 22.14 -6.64 -1.38
CA ALA A 551 22.04 -5.69 -2.49
C ALA A 551 22.90 -4.44 -2.20
N PRO A 552 23.55 -3.84 -3.22
CA PRO A 552 24.28 -2.59 -3.04
C PRO A 552 23.38 -1.49 -2.49
N THR A 553 23.81 -0.76 -1.47
CA THR A 553 23.01 0.33 -0.87
C THR A 553 22.60 1.38 -1.90
N ALA A 554 23.47 1.70 -2.86
CA ALA A 554 23.14 2.63 -3.94
C ALA A 554 22.02 2.11 -4.86
N LEU A 555 21.90 0.79 -5.05
CA LEU A 555 20.80 0.18 -5.80
C LEU A 555 19.50 0.28 -4.99
N ILE A 556 19.54 -0.07 -3.70
CA ILE A 556 18.39 0.00 -2.79
C ILE A 556 17.86 1.43 -2.71
N ALA A 557 18.74 2.42 -2.50
CA ALA A 557 18.38 3.84 -2.46
C ALA A 557 17.87 4.38 -3.82
N SER A 558 18.16 3.70 -4.94
CA SER A 558 17.64 4.09 -6.27
C SER A 558 16.24 3.56 -6.58
N VAL A 559 15.75 2.58 -5.80
CA VAL A 559 14.42 1.94 -5.99
C VAL A 559 13.51 2.06 -4.77
N SER A 560 14.05 2.38 -3.59
CA SER A 560 13.27 2.61 -2.38
C SER A 560 12.85 4.08 -2.29
N ALA A 561 11.64 4.34 -1.82
CA ALA A 561 11.28 5.67 -1.35
C ALA A 561 12.22 6.10 -0.20
N GLU A 562 12.51 7.40 -0.06
CA GLU A 562 13.20 7.89 1.13
C GLU A 562 12.36 7.53 2.36
N LYS A 563 12.86 6.60 3.17
CA LYS A 563 12.17 6.17 4.40
C LYS A 563 12.25 7.30 5.41
N ALA A 564 11.23 8.16 5.40
CA ALA A 564 11.07 9.23 6.37
C ALA A 564 11.16 8.65 7.79
N ASN A 565 11.93 9.31 8.65
CA ASN A 565 12.09 8.85 10.03
C ASN A 565 10.73 8.80 10.72
N ASP A 566 10.35 7.65 11.27
CA ASP A 566 9.11 7.52 12.01
C ASP A 566 9.25 8.29 13.33
N LEU A 567 8.58 9.45 13.40
CA LEU A 567 8.57 10.30 14.57
C LEU A 567 7.48 9.90 15.58
N GLY A 568 6.75 8.81 15.32
CA GLY A 568 5.66 8.34 16.17
C GLY A 568 4.55 9.38 16.31
N ARG A 569 4.05 9.55 17.54
CA ARG A 569 2.96 10.48 17.88
C ARG A 569 3.21 11.94 17.47
N TYR A 570 4.47 12.38 17.40
CA TYR A 570 4.83 13.73 16.91
C TYR A 570 4.24 14.04 15.53
N ALA A 571 4.13 13.05 14.63
CA ALA A 571 3.57 13.27 13.29
C ALA A 571 2.14 13.84 13.34
N ILE A 572 1.41 13.56 14.42
CA ILE A 572 0.03 13.98 14.65
C ILE A 572 -0.03 15.26 15.51
N THR A 573 0.71 15.28 16.63
CA THR A 573 0.60 16.37 17.61
C THR A 573 1.49 17.57 17.31
N GLN A 574 2.53 17.41 16.49
CA GLN A 574 3.57 18.40 16.19
C GLN A 574 4.31 18.96 17.42
N ASN A 575 4.08 18.39 18.61
CA ASN A 575 4.69 18.78 19.88
C ASN A 575 6.06 18.06 20.03
N PRO A 576 7.20 18.77 20.08
CA PRO A 576 8.53 18.16 20.13
C PRO A 576 8.78 17.15 21.27
N LYS A 577 7.98 17.17 22.35
CA LYS A 577 8.04 16.18 23.44
C LYS A 577 7.45 14.81 23.06
N ASP A 578 6.66 14.74 22.00
CA ASP A 578 5.97 13.52 21.57
C ASP A 578 6.76 12.71 20.51
N ARG A 579 8.02 13.09 20.26
CA ARG A 579 8.89 12.39 19.30
C ARG A 579 9.18 10.97 19.78
N TRP A 580 8.98 10.01 18.87
CA TRP A 580 9.19 8.59 19.09
C TRP A 580 8.35 7.99 20.23
N LEU A 581 7.29 8.68 20.66
CA LEU A 581 6.24 8.10 21.50
C LEU A 581 5.35 7.19 20.64
N TYR A 582 5.20 5.94 21.06
CA TYR A 582 4.32 4.94 20.45
C TYR A 582 3.39 4.32 21.50
N LYS A 583 2.20 3.93 21.07
CA LYS A 583 1.16 3.37 21.93
C LYS A 583 1.61 2.04 22.54
N THR A 584 1.37 1.84 23.83
CA THR A 584 1.58 0.53 24.50
C THR A 584 0.71 -0.53 23.82
N PRO A 585 1.30 -1.55 23.15
CA PRO A 585 0.52 -2.63 22.57
C PRO A 585 -0.04 -3.55 23.67
N ALA A 586 -1.18 -4.20 23.39
CA ALA A 586 -1.64 -5.31 24.21
C ALA A 586 -0.72 -6.53 24.01
N LEU A 587 -0.50 -7.31 25.06
CA LEU A 587 0.35 -8.53 25.02
C LEU A 587 -0.45 -9.84 24.91
N ARG A 588 -1.77 -9.78 24.76
CA ARG A 588 -2.57 -10.98 24.46
C ARG A 588 -2.16 -11.53 23.10
N ASN A 589 -1.98 -12.84 23.01
CA ASN A 589 -1.55 -13.53 21.79
C ASN A 589 -0.18 -13.10 21.24
N ILE A 590 0.68 -12.44 22.05
CA ILE A 590 1.98 -11.91 21.61
C ILE A 590 2.92 -12.97 21.01
N GLY A 591 2.79 -14.23 21.43
CA GLY A 591 3.52 -15.37 20.85
C GLY A 591 3.18 -15.69 19.39
N LEU A 592 2.09 -15.12 18.84
CA LEU A 592 1.69 -15.29 17.44
C LEU A 592 2.08 -14.10 16.55
N THR A 593 2.42 -12.96 17.14
CA THR A 593 2.49 -11.64 16.48
C THR A 593 3.91 -11.07 16.43
N ALA A 594 4.89 -11.93 16.17
CA ALA A 594 6.19 -11.49 15.66
C ALA A 594 6.02 -10.82 14.28
N PRO A 595 7.04 -10.14 13.71
CA PRO A 595 8.12 -9.50 14.45
C PRO A 595 7.60 -8.27 15.22
N TYR A 596 8.35 -7.86 16.23
CA TYR A 596 7.90 -6.96 17.29
C TYR A 596 8.34 -5.50 17.09
N MET A 597 7.77 -4.62 17.92
CA MET A 597 7.87 -3.15 17.85
C MET A 597 7.10 -2.53 16.67
N HIS A 598 6.90 -1.21 16.70
CA HIS A 598 6.10 -0.48 15.69
C HIS A 598 6.60 -0.64 14.24
N ASN A 599 7.83 -1.11 14.05
CA ASN A 599 8.49 -1.27 12.74
C ASN A 599 8.98 -2.71 12.47
N GLY A 600 8.62 -3.69 13.31
CA GLY A 600 9.00 -5.09 13.13
C GLY A 600 10.51 -5.36 13.24
N SER A 601 11.26 -4.54 13.99
CA SER A 601 12.73 -4.59 14.03
C SER A 601 13.32 -5.71 14.88
N LEU A 602 12.53 -6.35 15.76
CA LEU A 602 12.97 -7.44 16.64
C LEU A 602 12.21 -8.72 16.30
N SER A 603 12.91 -9.83 16.08
CA SER A 603 12.31 -11.05 15.51
C SER A 603 11.70 -11.99 16.56
N THR A 604 12.23 -12.02 17.78
CA THR A 604 11.81 -12.96 18.83
C THR A 604 11.38 -12.25 20.12
N LEU A 605 10.62 -12.95 20.98
CA LEU A 605 10.30 -12.45 22.33
C LEU A 605 11.57 -12.27 23.17
N THR A 606 12.52 -13.19 23.08
CA THR A 606 13.88 -13.03 23.64
C THR A 606 14.52 -11.72 23.22
N ASP A 607 14.52 -11.34 21.92
CA ASP A 607 15.10 -10.06 21.46
C ASP A 607 14.44 -8.85 22.13
N VAL A 608 13.11 -8.88 22.27
CA VAL A 608 12.32 -7.84 22.95
C VAL A 608 12.68 -7.75 24.43
N ILE A 609 12.74 -8.88 25.13
CA ILE A 609 13.08 -8.94 26.54
C ILE A 609 14.52 -8.46 26.75
N GLU A 610 15.48 -8.89 25.91
CA GLU A 610 16.86 -8.43 26.00
C GLU A 610 17.02 -6.94 25.70
N PHE A 611 16.26 -6.40 24.74
CA PHE A 611 16.22 -4.97 24.45
C PHE A 611 15.77 -4.15 25.68
N TYR A 612 14.69 -4.55 26.34
CA TYR A 612 14.27 -3.90 27.59
C TYR A 612 15.25 -4.17 28.74
N ASN A 613 15.87 -5.35 28.81
CA ASN A 613 16.87 -5.70 29.82
C ASN A 613 18.11 -4.78 29.76
N ARG A 614 18.49 -4.33 28.55
CA ARG A 614 19.54 -3.30 28.33
C ARG A 614 19.09 -1.88 28.65
N GLY A 615 17.80 -1.63 28.86
CA GLY A 615 17.24 -0.30 29.13
C GLY A 615 16.92 0.52 27.88
N GLY A 616 16.54 -0.11 26.78
CA GLY A 616 16.15 0.58 25.54
C GLY A 616 17.31 1.29 24.85
N ILE A 617 17.02 2.38 24.13
CA ILE A 617 18.02 3.21 23.42
C ILE A 617 17.93 4.66 23.91
N ALA A 618 18.97 5.09 24.65
CA ALA A 618 19.03 6.41 25.28
C ALA A 618 18.90 7.56 24.27
N ASN A 619 18.02 8.51 24.60
CA ASN A 619 17.77 9.74 23.84
C ASN A 619 17.12 10.79 24.76
N GLU A 620 17.02 12.04 24.29
CA GLU A 620 16.50 13.20 25.03
C GLU A 620 15.06 13.05 25.58
N ASN A 621 14.24 12.20 24.94
CA ASN A 621 12.84 11.97 25.30
C ASN A 621 12.58 10.51 25.72
N LEU A 622 13.59 9.73 26.12
CA LEU A 622 13.40 8.35 26.58
C LEU A 622 12.45 8.33 27.80
N ASP A 623 11.51 7.39 27.83
CA ASP A 623 10.59 7.28 28.96
C ASP A 623 11.33 6.87 30.26
N PRO A 624 11.14 7.57 31.40
CA PRO A 624 11.85 7.31 32.66
C PRO A 624 11.67 5.90 33.25
N LEU A 625 10.65 5.15 32.82
CA LEU A 625 10.44 3.76 33.24
C LEU A 625 11.40 2.79 32.53
N ILE A 626 11.91 3.18 31.35
CA ILE A 626 12.81 2.37 30.52
C ILE A 626 14.24 2.48 31.05
N LYS A 627 14.68 1.43 31.73
CA LYS A 627 15.99 1.32 32.40
C LYS A 627 16.48 -0.13 32.44
N PRO A 628 17.79 -0.38 32.61
CA PRO A 628 18.31 -1.75 32.61
C PRO A 628 17.70 -2.61 33.72
N LEU A 629 17.09 -3.74 33.35
CA LEU A 629 16.34 -4.62 34.25
C LEU A 629 17.24 -5.61 35.02
N ARG A 630 18.45 -5.87 34.51
CA ARG A 630 19.44 -6.80 35.08
C ARG A 630 18.89 -8.21 35.29
N LEU A 631 18.08 -8.68 34.34
CA LEU A 631 17.63 -10.06 34.23
C LEU A 631 18.80 -10.94 33.75
N ASN A 632 18.95 -12.11 34.37
CA ASN A 632 19.84 -13.17 33.92
C ASN A 632 19.14 -14.09 32.90
N LYS A 633 19.88 -15.03 32.28
CA LYS A 633 19.34 -15.90 31.21
C LYS A 633 18.14 -16.76 31.63
N GLN A 634 18.10 -17.23 32.89
CA GLN A 634 16.96 -17.98 33.41
C GLN A 634 15.74 -17.08 33.55
N GLU A 635 15.90 -15.89 34.14
CA GLU A 635 14.82 -14.91 34.30
C GLU A 635 14.23 -14.45 32.95
N ILE A 636 15.07 -14.34 31.90
CA ILE A 636 14.61 -14.06 30.53
C ILE A 636 13.73 -15.20 30.00
N ASN A 637 14.16 -16.46 30.14
CA ASN A 637 13.40 -17.64 29.69
C ASN A 637 12.08 -17.81 30.46
N GLU A 638 12.08 -17.56 31.77
CA GLU A 638 10.87 -17.58 32.60
C GLU A 638 9.87 -16.51 32.16
N LEU A 639 10.34 -15.27 31.93
CA LEU A 639 9.53 -14.17 31.42
C LEU A 639 8.97 -14.45 30.01
N GLU A 640 9.77 -15.04 29.12
CA GLU A 640 9.32 -15.49 27.79
C GLU A 640 8.23 -16.57 27.89
N THR A 641 8.45 -17.61 28.72
CA THR A 641 7.47 -18.67 28.99
C THR A 641 6.14 -18.09 29.50
N PHE A 642 6.19 -17.03 30.32
CA PHE A 642 5.00 -16.31 30.75
C PHE A 642 4.30 -15.58 29.58
N LEU A 643 5.02 -14.88 28.71
CA LEU A 643 4.43 -14.19 27.56
C LEU A 643 3.79 -15.15 26.54
N GLU A 644 4.37 -16.33 26.32
CA GLU A 644 3.80 -17.39 25.49
C GLU A 644 2.45 -17.88 26.05
N SER A 645 2.32 -17.95 27.39
CA SER A 645 1.11 -18.39 28.10
C SER A 645 -0.09 -17.44 27.97
N LEU A 646 0.08 -16.27 27.32
CA LEU A 646 -0.96 -15.27 27.05
C LEU A 646 -1.76 -15.54 25.76
N THR A 647 -1.51 -16.67 25.09
CA THR A 647 -2.20 -17.08 23.87
C THR A 647 -3.54 -17.73 24.18
N GLY A 648 -4.63 -17.20 23.62
CA GLY A 648 -5.99 -17.69 23.82
C GLY A 648 -6.24 -19.07 23.20
N ASP A 649 -7.22 -19.81 23.73
CA ASP A 649 -7.55 -21.16 23.25
C ASP A 649 -8.45 -21.17 22.01
N ASN A 650 -9.16 -20.07 21.75
CA ASN A 650 -10.12 -19.93 20.65
C ASN A 650 -9.51 -19.45 19.32
N ILE A 651 -8.17 -19.37 19.21
CA ILE A 651 -7.48 -18.94 17.99
C ILE A 651 -7.91 -19.77 16.76
N GLY A 652 -7.99 -21.10 16.92
CA GLY A 652 -8.43 -21.99 15.84
C GLY A 652 -9.89 -21.78 15.40
N GLU A 653 -10.77 -21.34 16.31
CA GLU A 653 -12.17 -20.99 15.98
C GLU A 653 -12.21 -19.72 15.13
N LEU A 654 -11.44 -18.69 15.50
CA LEU A 654 -11.38 -17.42 14.77
C LEU A 654 -10.72 -17.56 13.39
N VAL A 655 -9.67 -18.39 13.26
CA VAL A 655 -9.05 -18.70 11.96
C VAL A 655 -9.99 -19.55 11.09
N SER A 656 -10.72 -20.51 11.68
CA SER A 656 -11.74 -21.30 10.98
C SER A 656 -12.87 -20.42 10.43
N ASP A 657 -13.35 -19.44 11.21
CA ASP A 657 -14.36 -18.50 10.73
C ASP A 657 -13.84 -17.67 9.56
N ALA A 658 -12.64 -17.10 9.71
CA ALA A 658 -11.98 -16.32 8.67
C ALA A 658 -11.82 -17.10 7.35
N PHE A 659 -11.46 -18.39 7.42
CA PHE A 659 -11.31 -19.26 6.24
C PHE A 659 -12.64 -19.64 5.58
N ALA A 660 -13.78 -19.44 6.24
CA ALA A 660 -15.10 -19.57 5.63
C ALA A 660 -15.60 -18.28 4.95
N ALA A 661 -14.88 -17.16 5.05
CA ALA A 661 -15.32 -15.90 4.48
C ALA A 661 -15.15 -15.88 2.95
N PRO A 662 -16.12 -15.34 2.19
CA PRO A 662 -15.98 -15.21 0.74
C PRO A 662 -14.92 -14.15 0.42
N ILE A 663 -13.85 -14.56 -0.25
CA ILE A 663 -12.86 -13.66 -0.81
C ILE A 663 -13.49 -13.03 -2.05
N GLY A 664 -13.79 -11.74 -1.97
CA GLY A 664 -14.44 -11.01 -3.07
C GLY A 664 -13.49 -10.85 -4.25
N ASP A 665 -13.58 -11.74 -5.22
CA ASP A 665 -12.73 -11.77 -6.41
C ASP A 665 -13.32 -10.93 -7.56
N SER A 666 -12.44 -10.39 -8.39
CA SER A 666 -12.84 -9.70 -9.62
C SER A 666 -13.04 -10.67 -10.78
N HIS A 667 -14.28 -11.15 -10.95
CA HIS A 667 -14.75 -11.82 -12.16
C HIS A 667 -15.02 -10.81 -13.28
#